data_AF-A0A951H9L5-F1
#
_entry.id   AF-A0A951H9L5-F1
#
_cell.length_a   1.000
_cell.length_b   1.000
_cell.length_c   1.000
_cell.angle_alpha   90.00
_cell.angle_beta   90.00
_cell.angle_gamma   90.00
#
_symmetry.space_group_name_H-M   'P 1'
#
loop_
_entity.id
_entity.type
_entity.pdbx_description
1 polymer ?
#
loop_
_entity_poly.entity_id
_entity_poly.type
_entity_poly.pdbx_seq_one_letter_code
_entity_poly.pdbx_strand_id
1 'polypeptide(L)'
;MSMGEGQIMNRFIFLCWFVLTILSSGSAQAAQPLTDAAWRVTATGVEDQGIHHLDGADGVTRFEMRGGQRCLANQTGTTPASQFLYFALDDDRANGMQGPVYLVVDYFDEALGGILTLHYDSNKGDALVDRYQPAEDQAGGWAMGTGQWKTAAFLLQNPRFTHRQNLGADFRLAGTRLFIRSLHLASTRPLNWDQLNRVQPVDVKPLVKIGNKGQLIVGGFDPAQVSDAGPQSRALEASVPALQSLGVTSHEGYVRWNLCEPQPGHYDWSVYDKFVQVYQRHHLKWVPFLIIGSAYSLPDWYYKQPGSQGYVCLEHGQESDVQSLWNPALRGHVARFIQAFCEHYRKTGVIESILLGITGNYGEAIYVATEGTGWTAGAHGDYHAHPGFWAGDPYAVQSFQQWLTHKYGNTQNLRAAWGTQADTIISIGAVRPFLRKDAPSDRAWLDFVDWYIGSMNDWASFWMHTTRQYFPKGDIYLCTGGHAPPEHGANFGQQCKIAAEVGGGVRITNEGSDYRNNFSLTRWVAAAGRQYGAYFSFEPAGDVNPNGVIARIYNATASGARGLHYYYPNLYATDAARDNFVRYGSQFQQRRPIVQIAVYYPQTYIKLNGNDFLPYVQPLRDRFDFDYMSDEQIADGGLRNIKALILLHGNVAEASAWRNINNWVQHGGLLLYPDGMGRLRTVEGDESVHDVLLGANANHGKGRVVAFSGTGNSPEYRSFLARTLASSPELSGQSRAMVAADGEEDNTFVTLCAPNELLWLNYTNQEVHKVGMSPLTLPPYAIVSQRLGKR
;
A
#
# COMPACT_ATOMS: atom_id res chain seq x y z
N MET A 1 45.09 32.96 -46.17
CA MET A 1 45.70 33.75 -47.28
C MET A 1 46.68 32.85 -48.01
N SER A 2 46.57 32.78 -49.34
CA SER A 2 47.41 32.04 -50.32
C SER A 2 47.32 30.51 -50.24
N MET A 3 46.56 29.81 -51.10
CA MET A 3 46.77 29.50 -52.55
C MET A 3 48.14 28.83 -52.80
N GLY A 4 48.30 27.76 -53.61
CA GLY A 4 47.44 27.01 -54.55
C GLY A 4 48.06 25.60 -54.76
N GLU A 5 47.31 24.56 -55.13
CA GLU A 5 46.84 24.16 -56.48
C GLU A 5 47.91 23.91 -57.55
N GLY A 6 47.83 22.72 -58.18
CA GLY A 6 48.42 22.38 -59.49
C GLY A 6 49.24 21.08 -59.49
N GLN A 7 48.65 19.88 -59.66
CA GLN A 7 48.30 19.17 -60.92
C GLN A 7 49.48 18.61 -61.77
N ILE A 8 49.14 17.54 -62.52
CA ILE A 8 49.86 16.81 -63.60
C ILE A 8 50.37 15.44 -63.12
N MET A 9 49.78 14.25 -63.39
CA MET A 9 49.10 13.61 -64.52
C MET A 9 50.03 12.91 -65.55
N ASN A 10 49.85 11.56 -65.65
CA ASN A 10 50.13 10.63 -66.78
C ASN A 10 51.60 10.23 -67.06
N ARG A 11 51.99 9.02 -67.51
CA ARG A 11 51.38 7.73 -67.93
C ARG A 11 52.53 6.74 -68.33
N PHE A 12 52.17 5.46 -68.59
CA PHE A 12 52.90 4.37 -69.30
C PHE A 12 53.72 3.41 -68.41
N ILE A 13 53.36 2.13 -68.16
CA ILE A 13 52.95 0.92 -68.94
C ILE A 13 54.11 0.20 -69.66
N PHE A 14 54.37 -1.05 -69.25
CA PHE A 14 54.76 -2.32 -69.96
C PHE A 14 55.66 -3.18 -69.02
N LEU A 15 55.60 -4.51 -68.87
CA LEU A 15 54.74 -5.61 -69.31
C LEU A 15 55.26 -6.93 -68.67
N CYS A 16 54.33 -7.80 -68.24
CA CYS A 16 54.37 -9.29 -68.12
C CYS A 16 55.45 -10.01 -67.28
N TRP A 17 54.98 -10.87 -66.36
CA TRP A 17 55.08 -12.33 -66.49
C TRP A 17 53.92 -13.02 -65.75
N PHE A 18 53.39 -14.08 -66.35
CA PHE A 18 52.14 -14.79 -66.03
C PHE A 18 52.48 -16.08 -65.28
N VAL A 19 51.81 -16.39 -64.16
CA VAL A 19 51.57 -17.77 -63.70
C VAL A 19 50.11 -17.88 -63.26
N LEU A 20 49.41 -18.81 -63.91
CA LEU A 20 48.03 -19.20 -63.69
C LEU A 20 47.93 -20.14 -62.49
N THR A 21 47.05 -19.85 -61.53
CA THR A 21 46.30 -20.90 -60.81
C THR A 21 44.90 -20.42 -60.42
N ILE A 22 43.94 -20.83 -61.25
CA ILE A 22 42.57 -21.30 -60.96
C ILE A 22 41.70 -20.49 -59.97
N LEU A 23 40.67 -19.88 -60.57
CA LEU A 23 39.42 -19.39 -60.00
C LEU A 23 38.70 -20.42 -59.11
N SER A 24 38.31 -20.00 -57.92
CA SER A 24 37.00 -20.34 -57.37
C SER A 24 36.24 -19.03 -57.11
N SER A 25 35.30 -18.75 -57.99
CA SER A 25 34.30 -17.70 -57.84
C SER A 25 33.36 -18.07 -56.69
N GLY A 26 33.69 -17.62 -55.48
CA GLY A 26 32.72 -17.47 -54.41
C GLY A 26 31.89 -16.24 -54.72
N SER A 27 30.67 -16.45 -55.21
CA SER A 27 29.63 -15.42 -55.28
C SER A 27 29.52 -14.73 -53.92
N ALA A 28 29.88 -13.46 -53.86
CA ALA A 28 29.49 -12.58 -52.76
C ALA A 28 27.96 -12.54 -52.77
N GLN A 29 27.34 -13.32 -51.89
CA GLN A 29 25.92 -13.32 -51.70
C GLN A 29 25.56 -11.94 -51.13
N ALA A 30 24.88 -11.14 -51.94
CA ALA A 30 24.36 -9.86 -51.50
C ALA A 30 23.54 -10.08 -50.23
N ALA A 31 23.84 -9.34 -49.17
CA ALA A 31 23.08 -9.35 -47.93
C ALA A 31 21.59 -9.14 -48.28
N GLN A 32 20.76 -10.13 -47.96
CA GLN A 32 19.33 -10.05 -48.19
C GLN A 32 18.73 -8.95 -47.29
N PRO A 33 17.81 -8.11 -47.80
CA PRO A 33 17.26 -7.01 -47.03
C PRO A 33 16.53 -7.49 -45.76
N LEU A 34 16.53 -6.59 -44.77
CA LEU A 34 15.98 -6.70 -43.41
C LEU A 34 14.50 -7.17 -43.32
N THR A 35 13.77 -7.22 -44.43
CA THR A 35 12.31 -7.39 -44.51
C THR A 35 11.81 -8.83 -44.49
N ASP A 36 12.71 -9.81 -44.54
CA ASP A 36 12.33 -11.23 -44.69
C ASP A 36 12.72 -12.06 -43.46
N ALA A 37 13.27 -11.44 -42.41
CA ALA A 37 13.57 -12.14 -41.17
C ALA A 37 12.27 -12.50 -40.45
N ALA A 38 11.93 -13.79 -40.44
CA ALA A 38 10.64 -14.28 -39.96
C ALA A 38 10.76 -15.64 -39.28
N TRP A 39 9.80 -15.91 -38.41
CA TRP A 39 9.64 -17.17 -37.71
C TRP A 39 8.15 -17.52 -37.66
N ARG A 40 7.77 -18.75 -38.00
CA ARG A 40 6.35 -19.18 -38.01
C ARG A 40 6.19 -20.65 -37.64
N VAL A 41 5.18 -20.92 -36.81
CA VAL A 41 4.70 -22.28 -36.54
C VAL A 41 3.78 -22.74 -37.69
N THR A 42 4.08 -23.90 -38.27
CA THR A 42 3.25 -24.54 -39.30
C THR A 42 2.52 -25.74 -38.72
N ALA A 43 1.62 -26.37 -39.51
CA ALA A 43 0.92 -27.56 -39.08
C ALA A 43 1.89 -28.71 -38.70
N THR A 44 2.99 -28.85 -39.44
CA THR A 44 3.94 -29.96 -39.31
C THR A 44 5.23 -29.60 -38.58
N GLY A 45 5.58 -28.33 -38.42
CA GLY A 45 6.84 -27.92 -37.79
C GLY A 45 6.94 -26.42 -37.57
N VAL A 46 8.12 -25.88 -37.86
CA VAL A 46 8.44 -24.45 -37.77
C VAL A 46 9.19 -24.04 -39.03
N GLU A 47 8.88 -22.86 -39.54
CA GLU A 47 9.60 -22.19 -40.62
C GLU A 47 10.43 -21.05 -40.03
N ASP A 48 11.75 -21.20 -40.09
CA ASP A 48 12.73 -20.24 -39.58
C ASP A 48 13.42 -19.58 -40.78
N GLN A 49 13.22 -18.27 -40.94
CA GLN A 49 13.85 -17.45 -41.97
C GLN A 49 14.78 -16.44 -41.29
N GLY A 50 15.83 -16.95 -40.66
CA GLY A 50 16.85 -16.16 -39.97
C GLY A 50 16.47 -15.60 -38.61
N ILE A 51 15.30 -15.98 -38.08
CA ILE A 51 14.98 -15.87 -36.65
C ILE A 51 14.79 -17.27 -36.10
N HIS A 52 15.45 -17.58 -34.98
CA HIS A 52 15.48 -18.89 -34.35
C HIS A 52 14.87 -18.85 -32.96
N HIS A 53 14.02 -19.81 -32.64
CA HIS A 53 13.48 -19.98 -31.30
C HIS A 53 14.49 -20.70 -30.39
N LEU A 54 14.66 -20.22 -29.15
CA LEU A 54 15.55 -20.79 -28.15
C LEU A 54 14.76 -21.34 -26.96
N ASP A 55 15.06 -22.58 -26.57
CA ASP A 55 14.35 -23.32 -25.52
C ASP A 55 15.26 -23.62 -24.32
N GLY A 56 14.85 -23.25 -23.10
CA GLY A 56 15.58 -23.56 -21.87
C GLY A 56 15.43 -22.51 -20.78
N ALA A 57 16.18 -22.68 -19.69
CA ALA A 57 16.22 -21.76 -18.54
C ALA A 57 14.81 -21.33 -18.04
N ASP A 58 14.53 -20.03 -18.02
CA ASP A 58 13.24 -19.42 -17.69
C ASP A 58 12.34 -19.19 -18.93
N GLY A 59 12.61 -19.90 -20.02
CA GLY A 59 11.84 -19.87 -21.28
C GLY A 59 11.71 -21.25 -21.92
N VAL A 60 11.39 -22.27 -21.12
CA VAL A 60 11.02 -23.61 -21.61
C VAL A 60 9.66 -23.54 -22.30
N THR A 61 9.53 -24.16 -23.47
CA THR A 61 8.38 -24.01 -24.35
C THR A 61 7.77 -25.35 -24.75
N ARG A 62 6.55 -25.30 -25.27
CA ARG A 62 5.85 -26.43 -25.87
C ARG A 62 4.97 -25.97 -27.01
N PHE A 63 4.64 -26.90 -27.91
CA PHE A 63 3.62 -26.64 -28.93
C PHE A 63 2.22 -26.94 -28.39
N GLU A 64 1.27 -26.09 -28.72
CA GLU A 64 -0.14 -26.24 -28.34
C GLU A 64 -1.07 -25.92 -29.51
N MET A 65 -2.34 -26.31 -29.37
CA MET A 65 -3.41 -25.89 -30.27
C MET A 65 -4.23 -24.77 -29.61
N ARG A 66 -4.35 -23.62 -30.26
CA ARG A 66 -5.20 -22.49 -29.84
C ARG A 66 -5.89 -21.85 -31.02
N GLY A 67 -7.18 -21.53 -30.86
CA GLY A 67 -8.00 -20.99 -31.95
C GLY A 67 -7.96 -21.85 -33.22
N GLY A 68 -7.84 -23.18 -33.09
CA GLY A 68 -7.73 -24.12 -34.21
C GLY A 68 -6.37 -24.16 -34.92
N GLN A 69 -5.34 -23.47 -34.43
CA GLN A 69 -4.01 -23.41 -35.03
C GLN A 69 -2.93 -23.89 -34.05
N ARG A 70 -1.86 -24.48 -34.59
CA ARG A 70 -0.68 -24.86 -33.81
C ARG A 70 0.13 -23.61 -33.49
N CYS A 71 0.60 -23.49 -32.26
CA CYS A 71 1.36 -22.35 -31.77
C CYS A 71 2.42 -22.77 -30.77
N LEU A 72 3.35 -21.87 -30.49
CA LEU A 72 4.35 -22.02 -29.43
C LEU A 72 3.86 -21.33 -28.16
N ALA A 73 4.04 -21.99 -27.03
CA ALA A 73 3.65 -21.50 -25.72
C ALA A 73 4.72 -21.74 -24.66
N ASN A 74 4.72 -20.94 -23.60
CA ASN A 74 5.55 -21.20 -22.43
C ASN A 74 5.02 -22.43 -21.65
N GLN A 75 5.94 -23.29 -21.21
CA GLN A 75 5.58 -24.52 -20.50
C GLN A 75 5.26 -24.23 -19.02
N THR A 76 4.10 -24.71 -18.56
CA THR A 76 3.69 -24.62 -17.16
C THR A 76 4.38 -25.69 -16.29
N GLY A 77 4.62 -25.38 -15.02
CA GLY A 77 5.12 -26.37 -14.03
C GLY A 77 6.62 -26.65 -14.10
N THR A 78 7.40 -25.75 -14.70
CA THR A 78 8.87 -25.83 -14.75
C THR A 78 9.51 -25.17 -13.53
N THR A 79 10.76 -25.55 -13.24
CA THR A 79 11.59 -24.93 -12.20
C THR A 79 12.95 -24.56 -12.81
N PRO A 80 13.28 -23.26 -12.98
CA PRO A 80 12.45 -22.08 -12.69
C PRO A 80 11.20 -22.00 -13.57
N ALA A 81 10.23 -21.17 -13.17
CA ALA A 81 9.01 -20.97 -13.95
C ALA A 81 9.33 -20.38 -15.34
N SER A 82 8.72 -20.92 -16.39
CA SER A 82 8.89 -20.43 -17.76
C SER A 82 8.07 -19.14 -17.97
N GLN A 83 8.78 -18.01 -18.03
CA GLN A 83 8.21 -16.66 -18.11
C GLN A 83 8.37 -16.02 -19.49
N PHE A 84 9.31 -16.51 -20.31
CA PHE A 84 9.70 -15.85 -21.56
C PHE A 84 9.66 -16.79 -22.77
N LEU A 85 9.56 -16.22 -23.96
CA LEU A 85 9.90 -16.87 -25.23
C LEU A 85 11.12 -16.17 -25.82
N TYR A 86 12.20 -16.91 -26.07
CA TYR A 86 13.50 -16.36 -26.50
C TYR A 86 13.75 -16.58 -28.00
N PHE A 87 14.33 -15.57 -28.65
CA PHE A 87 14.66 -15.63 -30.06
C PHE A 87 16.05 -15.03 -30.34
N ALA A 88 16.78 -15.67 -31.25
CA ALA A 88 18.03 -15.17 -31.81
C ALA A 88 17.87 -14.85 -33.29
N LEU A 89 18.60 -13.85 -33.77
CA LEU A 89 18.64 -13.42 -35.16
C LEU A 89 19.97 -13.88 -35.78
N ASP A 90 19.97 -14.33 -37.03
CA ASP A 90 21.23 -14.65 -37.73
C ASP A 90 22.19 -13.44 -37.73
N ASP A 91 23.48 -13.67 -37.46
CA ASP A 91 24.50 -12.62 -37.42
C ASP A 91 24.55 -11.81 -38.73
N ASP A 92 24.39 -12.47 -39.87
CA ASP A 92 24.38 -11.82 -41.19
C ASP A 92 23.18 -10.87 -41.37
N ARG A 93 22.08 -11.08 -40.62
CA ARG A 93 20.89 -10.22 -40.58
C ARG A 93 21.05 -9.08 -39.57
N ALA A 94 21.79 -9.32 -38.48
CA ALA A 94 22.09 -8.34 -37.44
C ALA A 94 23.18 -7.34 -37.86
N ASN A 95 24.12 -7.77 -38.70
CA ASN A 95 25.31 -7.01 -39.05
C ASN A 95 24.98 -5.65 -39.71
N GLY A 96 25.50 -4.57 -39.13
CA GLY A 96 25.30 -3.20 -39.62
C GLY A 96 23.88 -2.65 -39.40
N MET A 97 23.04 -3.31 -38.60
CA MET A 97 21.68 -2.86 -38.34
C MET A 97 21.66 -1.47 -37.66
N GLN A 98 20.85 -0.58 -38.21
CA GLN A 98 20.52 0.72 -37.62
C GLN A 98 19.00 0.82 -37.49
N GLY A 99 18.51 1.18 -36.31
CA GLY A 99 17.08 1.37 -36.08
C GLY A 99 16.53 2.64 -36.76
N PRO A 100 15.21 2.83 -36.79
CA PRO A 100 14.20 2.01 -36.11
C PRO A 100 13.87 0.70 -36.85
N VAL A 101 13.67 -0.37 -36.09
CA VAL A 101 13.16 -1.66 -36.57
C VAL A 101 11.88 -2.02 -35.82
N TYR A 102 10.96 -2.72 -36.47
CA TYR A 102 9.69 -3.13 -35.89
C TYR A 102 9.59 -4.65 -35.82
N LEU A 103 9.40 -5.22 -34.63
CA LEU A 103 9.02 -6.63 -34.50
C LEU A 103 7.50 -6.75 -34.51
N VAL A 104 6.95 -7.50 -35.44
CA VAL A 104 5.51 -7.77 -35.54
C VAL A 104 5.26 -9.22 -35.13
N VAL A 105 4.34 -9.44 -34.19
CA VAL A 105 4.07 -10.73 -33.56
C VAL A 105 2.58 -11.06 -33.66
N ASP A 106 2.26 -12.24 -34.14
CA ASP A 106 0.90 -12.80 -34.07
C ASP A 106 0.75 -13.67 -32.83
N TYR A 107 -0.16 -13.29 -31.95
CA TYR A 107 -0.41 -13.92 -30.66
C TYR A 107 -1.89 -14.28 -30.47
N PHE A 108 -2.18 -15.26 -29.62
CA PHE A 108 -3.54 -15.66 -29.28
C PHE A 108 -3.99 -14.97 -27.99
N ASP A 109 -5.08 -14.21 -28.08
CA ASP A 109 -5.63 -13.43 -26.98
C ASP A 109 -6.56 -14.27 -26.08
N GLU A 110 -5.97 -15.12 -25.23
CA GLU A 110 -6.71 -16.01 -24.31
C GLU A 110 -6.97 -15.39 -22.93
N ALA A 111 -5.96 -14.76 -22.34
CA ALA A 111 -6.04 -14.26 -20.98
C ALA A 111 -6.83 -12.95 -20.90
N LEU A 112 -7.59 -12.76 -19.81
CA LEU A 112 -8.25 -11.49 -19.50
C LEU A 112 -7.36 -10.71 -18.52
N GLY A 113 -6.76 -9.62 -19.01
CA GLY A 113 -5.83 -8.77 -18.27
C GLY A 113 -4.37 -9.01 -18.63
N GLY A 114 -3.61 -7.92 -18.75
CA GLY A 114 -2.16 -7.92 -19.00
C GLY A 114 -1.79 -7.60 -20.45
N ILE A 115 -0.49 -7.50 -20.71
CA ILE A 115 0.05 -7.07 -22.01
C ILE A 115 1.27 -7.88 -22.40
N LEU A 116 1.35 -8.23 -23.68
CA LEU A 116 2.55 -8.78 -24.30
C LEU A 116 3.62 -7.68 -24.33
N THR A 117 4.79 -7.97 -23.79
CA THR A 117 5.94 -7.05 -23.76
C THR A 117 7.15 -7.68 -24.42
N LEU A 118 8.10 -6.83 -24.82
CA LEU A 118 9.32 -7.24 -25.47
C LEU A 118 10.54 -6.54 -24.88
N HIS A 119 11.60 -7.31 -24.66
CA HIS A 119 12.95 -6.81 -24.41
C HIS A 119 13.88 -7.22 -25.53
N TYR A 120 14.81 -6.35 -25.92
CA TYR A 120 15.77 -6.60 -26.99
C TYR A 120 17.20 -6.20 -26.61
N ASP A 121 18.15 -6.78 -27.32
CA ASP A 121 19.57 -6.49 -27.20
C ASP A 121 19.92 -5.18 -27.91
N SER A 122 20.15 -4.09 -27.14
CA SER A 122 20.26 -2.73 -27.68
C SER A 122 21.68 -2.18 -27.75
N ASN A 123 21.91 -1.22 -28.64
CA ASN A 123 23.19 -0.56 -28.82
C ASN A 123 23.42 0.62 -27.86
N LYS A 124 22.67 0.71 -26.75
CA LYS A 124 22.80 1.82 -25.78
C LYS A 124 23.99 1.67 -24.83
N GLY A 125 24.49 0.44 -24.66
CA GLY A 125 25.60 0.14 -23.78
C GLY A 125 25.73 -1.36 -23.53
N ASP A 126 26.55 -1.73 -22.54
CA ASP A 126 26.79 -3.11 -22.13
C ASP A 126 26.23 -3.45 -20.73
N ALA A 127 25.51 -2.50 -20.09
CA ALA A 127 24.87 -2.75 -18.80
C ALA A 127 23.70 -3.74 -18.96
N LEU A 128 23.27 -4.36 -17.86
CA LEU A 128 22.19 -5.37 -17.90
C LEU A 128 20.89 -4.80 -18.52
N VAL A 129 20.54 -3.56 -18.18
CA VAL A 129 19.37 -2.88 -18.72
C VAL A 129 19.45 -2.66 -20.23
N ASP A 130 20.66 -2.47 -20.79
CA ASP A 130 20.87 -2.27 -22.22
C ASP A 130 20.74 -3.57 -23.03
N ARG A 131 21.12 -4.71 -22.40
CA ARG A 131 20.96 -6.06 -22.98
C ARG A 131 19.50 -6.51 -22.99
N TYR A 132 18.71 -6.02 -22.04
CA TYR A 132 17.29 -6.28 -21.88
C TYR A 132 16.46 -5.01 -22.04
N GLN A 133 16.78 -4.21 -23.06
CA GLN A 133 16.14 -2.93 -23.30
C GLN A 133 14.66 -3.16 -23.65
N PRO A 134 13.70 -2.55 -22.92
CA PRO A 134 12.29 -2.59 -23.31
C PRO A 134 12.11 -1.89 -24.67
N ALA A 135 11.18 -2.42 -25.50
CA ALA A 135 10.75 -1.75 -26.72
C ALA A 135 10.35 -0.29 -26.45
N GLU A 136 10.79 0.64 -27.28
CA GLU A 136 10.56 2.07 -27.09
C GLU A 136 9.09 2.49 -27.30
N ASP A 137 8.36 1.77 -28.15
CA ASP A 137 6.92 1.95 -28.35
C ASP A 137 6.29 0.61 -28.78
N GLN A 138 4.97 0.48 -28.63
CA GLN A 138 4.25 -0.69 -29.10
C GLN A 138 2.81 -0.36 -29.52
N ALA A 139 2.25 -1.21 -30.38
CA ALA A 139 0.84 -1.25 -30.72
C ALA A 139 0.31 -2.69 -30.62
N GLY A 140 -0.88 -2.86 -30.06
CA GLY A 140 -1.44 -4.19 -29.81
C GLY A 140 -0.82 -4.87 -28.58
N GLY A 141 -0.89 -6.20 -28.53
CA GLY A 141 -0.36 -7.00 -27.41
C GLY A 141 -1.30 -7.12 -26.21
N TRP A 142 -2.49 -6.53 -26.27
CA TRP A 142 -3.50 -6.58 -25.22
C TRP A 142 -4.02 -8.00 -24.96
N ALA A 143 -4.05 -8.42 -23.70
CA ALA A 143 -4.74 -9.62 -23.25
C ALA A 143 -6.16 -9.26 -22.80
N MET A 144 -7.09 -9.28 -23.75
CA MET A 144 -8.50 -8.90 -23.57
C MET A 144 -9.42 -10.13 -23.49
N GLY A 145 -8.88 -11.35 -23.58
CA GLY A 145 -9.62 -12.60 -23.48
C GLY A 145 -10.58 -12.86 -24.63
N THR A 146 -10.30 -12.33 -25.83
CA THR A 146 -11.22 -12.47 -26.98
C THR A 146 -11.27 -13.86 -27.60
N GLY A 147 -10.29 -14.73 -27.28
CA GLY A 147 -10.16 -16.05 -27.90
C GLY A 147 -9.85 -15.99 -29.40
N GLN A 148 -9.23 -14.90 -29.86
CA GLN A 148 -8.89 -14.67 -31.26
C GLN A 148 -7.38 -14.48 -31.45
N TRP A 149 -6.90 -14.78 -32.65
CA TRP A 149 -5.56 -14.41 -33.08
C TRP A 149 -5.50 -12.91 -33.38
N LYS A 150 -4.52 -12.24 -32.77
CA LYS A 150 -4.26 -10.80 -32.88
C LYS A 150 -2.80 -10.54 -33.22
N THR A 151 -2.52 -9.30 -33.59
CA THR A 151 -1.17 -8.84 -33.93
C THR A 151 -0.72 -7.77 -32.94
N ALA A 152 0.55 -7.83 -32.55
CA ALA A 152 1.27 -6.81 -31.81
C ALA A 152 2.47 -6.33 -32.64
N ALA A 153 2.87 -5.08 -32.48
CA ALA A 153 4.05 -4.51 -33.10
C ALA A 153 4.87 -3.73 -32.07
N PHE A 154 6.18 -3.92 -32.08
CA PHE A 154 7.11 -3.32 -31.11
C PHE A 154 8.16 -2.51 -31.87
N LEU A 155 8.38 -1.27 -31.47
CA LEU A 155 9.42 -0.38 -31.99
C LEU A 155 10.73 -0.60 -31.22
N LEU A 156 11.78 -0.90 -31.96
CA LEU A 156 13.15 -1.07 -31.48
C LEU A 156 13.99 0.05 -32.09
N GLN A 157 14.30 1.10 -31.31
CA GLN A 157 14.99 2.28 -31.82
C GLN A 157 16.48 2.02 -32.05
N ASN A 158 17.13 1.23 -31.20
CA ASN A 158 18.58 1.05 -31.21
C ASN A 158 18.98 -0.43 -31.16
N PRO A 159 18.52 -1.30 -32.08
CA PRO A 159 18.86 -2.72 -32.05
C PRO A 159 20.37 -2.95 -32.25
N ARG A 160 20.94 -3.88 -31.49
CA ARG A 160 22.31 -4.38 -31.68
C ARG A 160 22.31 -5.85 -32.10
N PHE A 161 21.43 -6.66 -31.50
CA PHE A 161 21.26 -8.09 -31.80
C PHE A 161 22.59 -8.86 -31.85
N THR A 162 23.27 -8.93 -30.70
CA THR A 162 24.58 -9.57 -30.51
C THR A 162 24.55 -10.69 -29.47
N HIS A 163 23.40 -11.36 -29.31
CA HIS A 163 23.23 -12.57 -28.48
C HIS A 163 23.53 -12.37 -26.99
N ARG A 164 23.26 -11.18 -26.43
CA ARG A 164 23.64 -10.83 -25.04
C ARG A 164 22.59 -11.15 -23.98
N GLN A 165 21.40 -11.63 -24.36
CA GLN A 165 20.40 -12.11 -23.40
C GLN A 165 20.62 -13.59 -23.03
N ASN A 166 19.82 -14.09 -22.09
CA ASN A 166 19.78 -15.51 -21.72
C ASN A 166 19.64 -16.40 -22.96
N LEU A 167 20.26 -17.58 -22.91
CA LEU A 167 20.32 -18.55 -24.03
C LEU A 167 21.03 -18.04 -25.30
N GLY A 168 21.67 -16.87 -25.25
CA GLY A 168 22.21 -16.22 -26.45
C GLY A 168 21.12 -15.55 -27.28
N ALA A 169 20.01 -15.13 -26.65
CA ALA A 169 18.92 -14.46 -27.37
C ALA A 169 19.25 -13.00 -27.71
N ASP A 170 18.59 -12.50 -28.75
CA ASP A 170 18.59 -11.11 -29.18
C ASP A 170 17.35 -10.35 -28.72
N PHE A 171 16.25 -11.07 -28.54
CA PHE A 171 15.04 -10.53 -27.94
C PHE A 171 14.21 -11.62 -27.28
N ARG A 172 13.35 -11.20 -26.36
CA ARG A 172 12.41 -12.07 -25.66
C ARG A 172 11.04 -11.43 -25.49
N LEU A 173 10.02 -12.26 -25.57
CA LEU A 173 8.64 -11.89 -25.28
C LEU A 173 8.26 -12.30 -23.85
N ALA A 174 7.48 -11.47 -23.17
CA ALA A 174 6.97 -11.74 -21.81
C ALA A 174 5.47 -11.44 -21.69
N GLY A 175 4.76 -12.23 -20.88
CA GLY A 175 3.32 -12.09 -20.63
C GLY A 175 2.77 -13.23 -19.77
N THR A 176 1.54 -13.10 -19.25
CA THR A 176 0.96 -14.04 -18.27
C THR A 176 0.75 -15.46 -18.83
N ARG A 177 0.39 -15.57 -20.12
CA ARG A 177 0.35 -16.82 -20.91
C ARG A 177 0.66 -16.49 -22.35
N LEU A 178 1.75 -17.03 -22.87
CA LEU A 178 2.22 -16.69 -24.21
C LEU A 178 1.76 -17.76 -25.18
N PHE A 179 1.09 -17.34 -26.25
CA PHE A 179 0.71 -18.18 -27.38
C PHE A 179 1.04 -17.41 -28.64
N ILE A 180 2.11 -17.79 -29.34
CA ILE A 180 2.51 -17.11 -30.58
C ILE A 180 2.53 -18.09 -31.74
N ARG A 181 2.13 -17.64 -32.92
CA ARG A 181 2.20 -18.45 -34.15
C ARG A 181 3.20 -17.93 -35.16
N SER A 182 3.54 -16.64 -35.11
CA SER A 182 4.56 -16.09 -35.99
C SER A 182 5.08 -14.75 -35.50
N LEU A 183 6.28 -14.40 -35.94
CA LEU A 183 6.86 -13.08 -35.81
C LEU A 183 7.73 -12.74 -37.02
N HIS A 184 7.92 -11.46 -37.30
CA HIS A 184 8.83 -10.98 -38.34
C HIS A 184 9.35 -9.58 -38.03
N LEU A 185 10.51 -9.23 -38.60
CA LEU A 185 11.07 -7.89 -38.55
C LEU A 185 10.64 -7.06 -39.77
N ALA A 186 10.38 -5.77 -39.54
CA ALA A 186 10.08 -4.80 -40.57
C ALA A 186 10.93 -3.53 -40.40
N SER A 187 11.39 -2.96 -41.52
CA SER A 187 12.15 -1.71 -41.55
C SER A 187 11.27 -0.45 -41.47
N THR A 188 9.95 -0.62 -41.65
CA THR A 188 8.98 0.48 -41.65
C THR A 188 7.87 0.21 -40.64
N ARG A 189 7.34 1.27 -40.03
CA ARG A 189 6.21 1.18 -39.11
C ARG A 189 5.02 0.51 -39.79
N PRO A 190 4.39 -0.51 -39.19
CA PRO A 190 3.18 -1.12 -39.73
C PRO A 190 2.09 -0.08 -40.03
N LEU A 191 1.52 -0.11 -41.24
CA LEU A 191 0.51 0.85 -41.69
C LEU A 191 -0.75 0.84 -40.81
N ASN A 192 -1.05 -0.29 -40.18
CA ASN A 192 -2.18 -0.49 -39.28
C ASN A 192 -1.84 -0.18 -37.81
N TRP A 193 -0.73 0.49 -37.50
CA TRP A 193 -0.31 0.79 -36.12
C TRP A 193 -1.43 1.36 -35.25
N ASP A 194 -2.12 2.40 -35.72
CA ASP A 194 -3.19 3.04 -34.96
C ASP A 194 -4.39 2.11 -34.76
N GLN A 195 -4.64 1.18 -35.69
CA GLN A 195 -5.68 0.17 -35.53
C GLN A 195 -5.27 -0.87 -34.47
N LEU A 196 -4.01 -1.33 -34.49
CA LEU A 196 -3.48 -2.27 -33.49
C LEU A 196 -3.47 -1.64 -32.08
N ASN A 197 -3.21 -0.33 -32.00
CA ASN A 197 -3.15 0.38 -30.73
C ASN A 197 -4.53 0.72 -30.14
N ARG A 198 -5.62 0.55 -30.90
CA ARG A 198 -6.97 0.76 -30.37
C ARG A 198 -7.36 -0.40 -29.44
N VAL A 199 -7.49 -0.09 -28.16
CA VAL A 199 -8.16 -0.97 -27.21
C VAL A 199 -9.65 -0.92 -27.49
N GLN A 200 -10.21 -2.04 -27.95
CA GLN A 200 -11.65 -2.19 -28.07
C GLN A 200 -12.23 -2.33 -26.65
N PRO A 201 -13.23 -1.51 -26.27
CA PRO A 201 -13.93 -1.72 -25.02
C PRO A 201 -14.49 -3.14 -24.99
N VAL A 202 -14.10 -3.91 -23.97
CA VAL A 202 -14.74 -5.19 -23.70
C VAL A 202 -15.77 -4.94 -22.63
N ASP A 203 -17.04 -5.20 -22.93
CA ASP A 203 -18.09 -5.16 -21.93
C ASP A 203 -17.91 -6.35 -20.98
N VAL A 204 -17.23 -6.10 -19.85
CA VAL A 204 -16.98 -7.11 -18.84
C VAL A 204 -18.06 -7.01 -17.77
N LYS A 205 -18.94 -8.01 -17.74
CA LYS A 205 -19.90 -8.15 -16.63
C LYS A 205 -19.14 -8.52 -15.34
N PRO A 206 -19.26 -7.73 -14.26
CA PRO A 206 -18.60 -8.06 -13.00
C PRO A 206 -19.09 -9.40 -12.44
N LEU A 207 -18.15 -10.27 -12.09
CA LEU A 207 -18.37 -11.54 -11.39
C LEU A 207 -18.73 -11.32 -9.92
N VAL A 208 -18.26 -10.19 -9.37
CA VAL A 208 -18.45 -9.80 -7.98
C VAL A 208 -19.22 -8.50 -7.90
N LYS A 209 -20.15 -8.41 -6.93
CA LYS A 209 -20.86 -7.18 -6.60
C LYS A 209 -20.62 -6.84 -5.14
N ILE A 210 -19.81 -5.82 -4.90
CA ILE A 210 -19.58 -5.28 -3.56
C ILE A 210 -20.78 -4.44 -3.09
N GLY A 211 -20.79 -4.05 -1.81
CA GLY A 211 -21.86 -3.26 -1.23
C GLY A 211 -22.05 -1.87 -1.86
N ASN A 212 -23.29 -1.39 -1.85
CA ASN A 212 -23.63 -0.03 -2.28
C ASN A 212 -22.94 0.95 -1.30
N LYS A 213 -21.91 1.69 -1.76
CA LYS A 213 -20.96 2.57 -1.02
C LYS A 213 -19.59 1.94 -0.73
N GLY A 214 -19.36 0.68 -1.08
CA GLY A 214 -18.05 0.07 -1.01
C GLY A 214 -17.12 0.61 -2.08
N GLN A 215 -15.84 0.75 -1.74
CA GLN A 215 -14.76 1.11 -2.66
C GLN A 215 -13.81 -0.08 -2.72
N LEU A 216 -13.70 -0.72 -3.88
CA LEU A 216 -12.72 -1.78 -4.12
C LEU A 216 -11.58 -1.17 -4.93
N ILE A 217 -10.46 -0.97 -4.25
CA ILE A 217 -9.34 -0.19 -4.75
C ILE A 217 -8.23 -1.16 -5.13
N VAL A 218 -7.63 -0.98 -6.31
CA VAL A 218 -6.41 -1.72 -6.69
C VAL A 218 -5.25 -0.78 -6.93
N GLY A 219 -4.14 -0.97 -6.23
CA GLY A 219 -2.89 -0.23 -6.41
C GLY A 219 -1.88 -0.91 -7.34
N GLY A 220 -0.94 -0.12 -7.84
CA GLY A 220 0.19 -0.53 -8.68
C GLY A 220 0.40 0.41 -9.88
N PHE A 221 1.23 -0.02 -10.84
CA PHE A 221 1.47 0.72 -12.09
C PHE A 221 1.99 2.16 -11.88
N ASP A 222 2.78 2.37 -10.82
CA ASP A 222 3.22 3.69 -10.40
C ASP A 222 4.44 4.16 -11.19
N PRO A 223 4.40 5.35 -11.83
CA PRO A 223 5.57 5.92 -12.48
C PRO A 223 6.57 6.42 -11.42
N ALA A 224 7.84 6.03 -11.55
CA ALA A 224 8.92 6.58 -10.73
C ALA A 224 9.59 7.79 -11.39
N GLN A 225 9.54 7.85 -12.72
CA GLN A 225 10.09 8.90 -13.58
C GLN A 225 9.16 9.18 -14.77
N VAL A 226 9.37 10.30 -15.47
CA VAL A 226 8.52 10.74 -16.58
C VAL A 226 8.43 9.69 -17.71
N SER A 227 9.52 8.99 -18.01
CA SER A 227 9.57 7.94 -19.03
C SER A 227 8.68 6.73 -18.72
N ASP A 228 8.34 6.50 -17.46
CA ASP A 228 7.50 5.36 -17.04
C ASP A 228 6.02 5.60 -17.36
N ALA A 229 5.61 6.86 -17.57
CA ALA A 229 4.21 7.22 -17.73
C ALA A 229 3.54 6.50 -18.92
N GLY A 230 4.27 6.31 -20.02
CA GLY A 230 3.80 5.57 -21.19
C GLY A 230 3.62 4.07 -20.90
N PRO A 231 4.69 3.34 -20.55
CA PRO A 231 4.62 1.92 -20.22
C PRO A 231 3.60 1.59 -19.12
N GLN A 232 3.58 2.34 -18.01
CA GLN A 232 2.74 2.04 -16.86
C GLN A 232 1.25 2.31 -17.13
N SER A 233 0.91 3.42 -17.81
CA SER A 233 -0.49 3.68 -18.18
C SER A 233 -1.04 2.64 -19.16
N ARG A 234 -0.20 2.11 -20.07
CA ARG A 234 -0.58 0.99 -20.93
C ARG A 234 -0.74 -0.32 -20.16
N ALA A 235 0.16 -0.62 -19.23
CA ALA A 235 0.04 -1.80 -18.40
C ALA A 235 -1.26 -1.78 -17.56
N LEU A 236 -1.59 -0.61 -16.97
CA LEU A 236 -2.87 -0.39 -16.32
C LEU A 236 -4.03 -0.60 -17.30
N GLU A 237 -4.00 0.04 -18.47
CA GLU A 237 -5.07 -0.06 -19.47
C GLU A 237 -5.34 -1.51 -19.87
N ALA A 238 -4.28 -2.30 -20.05
CA ALA A 238 -4.37 -3.71 -20.37
C ALA A 238 -4.97 -4.56 -19.23
N SER A 239 -4.84 -4.10 -17.99
CA SER A 239 -5.40 -4.76 -16.80
C SER A 239 -6.85 -4.36 -16.50
N VAL A 240 -7.37 -3.27 -17.07
CA VAL A 240 -8.72 -2.76 -16.77
C VAL A 240 -9.83 -3.81 -16.94
N PRO A 241 -9.89 -4.61 -18.02
CA PRO A 241 -10.94 -5.63 -18.16
C PRO A 241 -10.94 -6.65 -17.01
N ALA A 242 -9.76 -7.06 -16.55
CA ALA A 242 -9.64 -7.97 -15.42
C ALA A 242 -10.10 -7.30 -14.12
N LEU A 243 -9.70 -6.05 -13.88
CA LEU A 243 -10.15 -5.25 -12.74
C LEU A 243 -11.69 -5.12 -12.71
N GLN A 244 -12.29 -4.77 -13.84
CA GLN A 244 -13.74 -4.67 -13.98
C GLN A 244 -14.44 -6.01 -13.75
N SER A 245 -13.84 -7.14 -14.17
CA SER A 245 -14.38 -8.47 -13.92
C SER A 245 -14.54 -8.79 -12.44
N LEU A 246 -13.67 -8.27 -11.57
CA LEU A 246 -13.74 -8.44 -10.12
C LEU A 246 -14.55 -7.33 -9.42
N GLY A 247 -15.15 -6.40 -10.18
CA GLY A 247 -15.94 -5.30 -9.62
C GLY A 247 -15.09 -4.22 -8.95
N VAL A 248 -13.82 -4.07 -9.36
CA VAL A 248 -12.94 -2.98 -8.90
C VAL A 248 -13.57 -1.64 -9.26
N THR A 249 -13.65 -0.73 -8.30
CA THR A 249 -14.26 0.60 -8.49
C THR A 249 -13.23 1.61 -8.97
N SER A 250 -12.01 1.51 -8.46
CA SER A 250 -10.94 2.46 -8.75
C SER A 250 -9.55 1.84 -8.74
N HIS A 251 -8.65 2.52 -9.46
CA HIS A 251 -7.21 2.33 -9.36
C HIS A 251 -6.60 3.37 -8.42
N GLU A 252 -5.73 2.96 -7.49
CA GLU A 252 -4.89 3.87 -6.70
C GLU A 252 -3.55 4.06 -7.42
N GLY A 253 -3.12 5.32 -7.59
CA GLY A 253 -1.83 5.63 -8.21
C GLY A 253 -1.10 6.76 -7.48
N TYR A 254 0.21 6.61 -7.34
CA TYR A 254 1.09 7.51 -6.60
C TYR A 254 1.34 8.79 -7.40
N VAL A 255 0.87 9.91 -6.87
CA VAL A 255 1.08 11.25 -7.43
C VAL A 255 2.24 11.91 -6.70
N ARG A 256 3.42 11.90 -7.32
CA ARG A 256 4.66 12.41 -6.74
C ARG A 256 4.88 13.85 -7.16
N TRP A 257 5.24 14.69 -6.20
CA TRP A 257 5.49 16.11 -6.40
C TRP A 257 6.56 16.41 -7.46
N ASN A 258 7.69 15.70 -7.44
CA ASN A 258 8.79 15.83 -8.42
C ASN A 258 8.37 15.58 -9.87
N LEU A 259 7.36 14.74 -10.11
CA LEU A 259 6.85 14.45 -11.46
C LEU A 259 5.81 15.47 -11.94
N CYS A 260 5.29 16.30 -11.03
CA CYS A 260 4.24 17.27 -11.34
C CYS A 260 4.76 18.71 -11.40
N GLU A 261 5.81 19.06 -10.66
CA GLU A 261 6.35 20.43 -10.57
C GLU A 261 7.86 20.42 -10.91
N PRO A 262 8.24 20.24 -12.19
CA PRO A 262 9.65 20.17 -12.60
C PRO A 262 10.42 21.48 -12.37
N GLN A 263 9.71 22.61 -12.28
CA GLN A 263 10.28 23.90 -11.92
C GLN A 263 9.36 24.61 -10.91
N PRO A 264 9.89 25.46 -10.02
CA PRO A 264 9.10 26.11 -8.98
C PRO A 264 7.91 26.88 -9.59
N GLY A 265 6.69 26.54 -9.18
CA GLY A 265 5.44 27.15 -9.65
C GLY A 265 4.97 26.75 -11.05
N HIS A 266 5.72 25.91 -11.77
CA HIS A 266 5.36 25.44 -13.11
C HIS A 266 4.99 23.97 -13.07
N TYR A 267 3.70 23.68 -13.23
CA TYR A 267 3.17 22.33 -13.20
C TYR A 267 3.13 21.67 -14.59
N ASP A 268 3.62 20.44 -14.68
CA ASP A 268 3.46 19.55 -15.83
C ASP A 268 2.67 18.31 -15.41
N TRP A 269 1.46 18.17 -15.96
CA TRP A 269 0.54 17.08 -15.64
C TRP A 269 0.63 15.90 -16.62
N SER A 270 1.53 15.96 -17.60
CA SER A 270 1.60 15.01 -18.73
C SER A 270 1.79 13.55 -18.33
N VAL A 271 2.44 13.30 -17.19
CA VAL A 271 2.57 11.95 -16.61
C VAL A 271 1.20 11.38 -16.25
N TYR A 272 0.42 12.11 -15.45
CA TYR A 272 -0.85 11.62 -14.89
C TYR A 272 -2.04 11.82 -15.82
N ASP A 273 -1.98 12.79 -16.74
CA ASP A 273 -2.97 12.95 -17.81
C ASP A 273 -3.11 11.68 -18.66
N LYS A 274 -2.01 10.92 -18.86
CA LYS A 274 -2.05 9.61 -19.55
C LYS A 274 -2.91 8.59 -18.79
N PHE A 275 -2.80 8.53 -17.47
CA PHE A 275 -3.64 7.65 -16.64
C PHE A 275 -5.09 8.12 -16.62
N VAL A 276 -5.33 9.44 -16.53
CA VAL A 276 -6.69 10.00 -16.60
C VAL A 276 -7.39 9.66 -17.90
N GLN A 277 -6.68 9.65 -19.03
CA GLN A 277 -7.23 9.19 -20.30
C GLN A 277 -7.66 7.72 -20.26
N VAL A 278 -6.94 6.84 -19.54
CA VAL A 278 -7.35 5.43 -19.35
C VAL A 278 -8.62 5.37 -18.51
N TYR A 279 -8.67 6.07 -17.39
CA TYR A 279 -9.85 6.12 -16.50
C TYR A 279 -11.10 6.61 -17.23
N GLN A 280 -10.98 7.68 -18.04
CA GLN A 280 -12.09 8.22 -18.82
C GLN A 280 -12.57 7.24 -19.90
N ARG A 281 -11.65 6.62 -20.66
CA ARG A 281 -11.97 5.69 -21.74
C ARG A 281 -12.68 4.44 -21.25
N HIS A 282 -12.32 3.94 -20.06
CA HIS A 282 -12.84 2.69 -19.52
C HIS A 282 -13.82 2.86 -18.37
N HIS A 283 -14.23 4.09 -18.04
CA HIS A 283 -15.11 4.39 -16.92
C HIS A 283 -14.63 3.85 -15.55
N LEU A 284 -13.33 3.67 -15.38
CA LEU A 284 -12.70 3.32 -14.11
C LEU A 284 -12.48 4.59 -13.29
N LYS A 285 -12.62 4.53 -11.96
CA LYS A 285 -12.32 5.67 -11.10
C LYS A 285 -10.85 5.68 -10.64
N TRP A 286 -10.44 6.80 -10.06
CA TRP A 286 -9.07 7.04 -9.60
C TRP A 286 -9.03 7.43 -8.13
N VAL A 287 -8.07 6.84 -7.40
CA VAL A 287 -7.62 7.28 -6.09
C VAL A 287 -6.20 7.86 -6.23
N PRO A 288 -6.05 9.18 -6.49
CA PRO A 288 -4.75 9.83 -6.43
C PRO A 288 -4.19 9.81 -5.00
N PHE A 289 -3.03 9.18 -4.83
CA PHE A 289 -2.27 9.28 -3.58
C PHE A 289 -1.27 10.43 -3.68
N LEU A 290 -1.62 11.58 -3.10
CA LEU A 290 -0.81 12.81 -3.20
C LEU A 290 0.33 12.77 -2.20
N ILE A 291 1.58 12.66 -2.67
CA ILE A 291 2.75 12.52 -1.81
C ILE A 291 3.62 13.78 -1.92
N ILE A 292 3.85 14.45 -0.80
CA ILE A 292 4.72 15.62 -0.70
C ILE A 292 5.50 15.53 0.61
N GLY A 293 6.83 15.64 0.55
CA GLY A 293 7.70 15.61 1.73
C GLY A 293 8.50 14.32 1.90
N SER A 294 8.02 13.18 1.39
CA SER A 294 8.79 11.94 1.32
C SER A 294 9.93 12.04 0.29
N ALA A 295 11.09 11.43 0.59
CA ALA A 295 12.32 11.58 -0.18
C ALA A 295 12.17 11.31 -1.68
N TYR A 296 11.51 10.20 -2.05
CA TYR A 296 11.28 9.79 -3.45
C TYR A 296 10.37 10.71 -4.27
N SER A 297 9.78 11.72 -3.64
CA SER A 297 8.83 12.64 -4.25
C SER A 297 9.36 14.07 -4.31
N LEU A 298 10.56 14.36 -3.84
CA LEU A 298 11.08 15.74 -3.77
C LEU A 298 11.64 16.21 -5.11
N PRO A 299 11.20 17.37 -5.65
CA PRO A 299 11.79 17.95 -6.85
C PRO A 299 13.25 18.40 -6.60
N ASP A 300 14.11 18.28 -7.60
CA ASP A 300 15.53 18.66 -7.54
C ASP A 300 15.75 20.13 -7.15
N TRP A 301 14.85 21.02 -7.58
CA TRP A 301 14.92 22.45 -7.27
C TRP A 301 14.61 22.78 -5.81
N TYR A 302 14.06 21.83 -5.04
CA TYR A 302 13.78 21.97 -3.61
C TYR A 302 14.73 21.12 -2.77
N TYR A 303 15.02 19.89 -3.20
CA TYR A 303 15.84 18.93 -2.46
C TYR A 303 17.24 19.49 -2.12
N LYS A 304 17.53 19.62 -0.81
CA LYS A 304 18.78 20.17 -0.28
C LYS A 304 19.14 21.57 -0.83
N GLN A 305 18.13 22.33 -1.27
CA GLN A 305 18.26 23.72 -1.70
C GLN A 305 17.88 24.70 -0.56
N PRO A 306 18.20 26.00 -0.67
CA PRO A 306 17.79 26.98 0.33
C PRO A 306 16.28 26.95 0.62
N GLY A 307 15.92 26.78 1.89
CA GLY A 307 14.51 26.66 2.34
C GLY A 307 14.03 25.22 2.53
N SER A 308 14.74 24.22 2.02
CA SER A 308 14.52 22.81 2.37
C SER A 308 15.11 22.50 3.76
N GLN A 309 14.43 21.62 4.49
CA GLN A 309 14.89 21.11 5.79
C GLN A 309 14.28 19.72 5.98
N GLY A 310 15.14 18.72 6.03
CA GLY A 310 14.80 17.37 6.44
C GLY A 310 14.60 17.26 7.95
N TYR A 311 13.97 16.19 8.40
CA TYR A 311 13.98 15.86 9.83
C TYR A 311 15.41 15.58 10.31
N VAL A 312 15.74 15.92 11.55
CA VAL A 312 17.01 15.51 12.18
C VAL A 312 16.75 14.48 13.25
N CYS A 313 17.47 13.37 13.18
CA CYS A 313 17.45 12.26 14.13
C CYS A 313 17.98 12.71 15.51
N LEU A 314 17.26 12.41 16.58
CA LEU A 314 17.73 12.69 17.95
C LEU A 314 18.81 11.70 18.41
N GLU A 315 18.81 10.47 17.88
CA GLU A 315 19.76 9.42 18.23
C GLU A 315 21.15 9.69 17.66
N HIS A 316 21.23 10.25 16.45
CA HIS A 316 22.48 10.40 15.70
C HIS A 316 22.84 11.85 15.36
N GLY A 317 21.90 12.80 15.48
CA GLY A 317 22.10 14.18 15.04
C GLY A 317 22.24 14.34 13.52
N GLN A 318 21.78 13.36 12.74
CA GLN A 318 21.87 13.33 11.28
C GLN A 318 20.53 13.70 10.63
N GLU A 319 20.61 14.46 9.54
CA GLU A 319 19.44 14.84 8.74
C GLU A 319 18.98 13.68 7.84
N SER A 320 17.66 13.46 7.79
CA SER A 320 16.98 12.61 6.82
C SER A 320 16.61 13.39 5.57
N ASP A 321 16.47 12.72 4.44
CA ASP A 321 15.96 13.36 3.23
C ASP A 321 14.43 13.58 3.26
N VAL A 322 13.71 12.95 4.20
CA VAL A 322 12.29 13.20 4.45
C VAL A 322 12.11 14.57 5.12
N GLN A 323 11.22 15.39 4.56
CA GLN A 323 11.06 16.79 4.95
C GLN A 323 10.39 16.98 6.30
N SER A 324 10.95 17.91 7.08
CA SER A 324 10.43 18.27 8.41
C SER A 324 9.08 18.98 8.31
N LEU A 325 8.07 18.46 9.00
CA LEU A 325 6.75 19.12 9.10
C LEU A 325 6.80 20.46 9.84
N TRP A 326 7.87 20.73 10.59
CA TRP A 326 8.07 22.00 11.27
C TRP A 326 8.67 23.07 10.37
N ASN A 327 9.21 22.70 9.20
CA ASN A 327 9.69 23.66 8.22
C ASN A 327 8.51 24.49 7.67
N PRO A 328 8.48 25.82 7.91
CA PRO A 328 7.37 26.66 7.47
C PRO A 328 7.25 26.75 5.95
N ALA A 329 8.35 26.57 5.20
CA ALA A 329 8.32 26.60 3.74
C ALA A 329 7.47 25.46 3.16
N LEU A 330 7.57 24.26 3.74
CA LEU A 330 6.88 23.07 3.25
C LEU A 330 5.37 23.24 3.22
N ARG A 331 4.78 23.87 4.26
CA ARG A 331 3.33 24.14 4.31
C ARG A 331 2.85 24.92 3.09
N GLY A 332 3.63 25.93 2.68
CA GLY A 332 3.32 26.74 1.50
C GLY A 332 3.37 25.94 0.20
N HIS A 333 4.35 25.04 0.05
CA HIS A 333 4.46 24.15 -1.11
C HIS A 333 3.28 23.18 -1.18
N VAL A 334 2.94 22.52 -0.07
CA VAL A 334 1.79 21.60 0.02
C VAL A 334 0.49 22.29 -0.39
N ALA A 335 0.21 23.48 0.14
CA ALA A 335 -1.03 24.20 -0.17
C ALA A 335 -1.15 24.54 -1.67
N ARG A 336 -0.06 25.03 -2.29
CA ARG A 336 -0.05 25.36 -3.73
C ARG A 336 -0.21 24.11 -4.60
N PHE A 337 0.45 23.02 -4.24
CA PHE A 337 0.34 21.76 -4.97
C PHE A 337 -1.09 21.21 -4.92
N ILE A 338 -1.70 21.12 -3.72
CA ILE A 338 -3.08 20.63 -3.55
C ILE A 338 -4.05 21.49 -4.35
N GLN A 339 -3.88 22.82 -4.31
CA GLN A 339 -4.67 23.75 -5.10
C GLN A 339 -4.55 23.46 -6.60
N ALA A 340 -3.31 23.42 -7.13
CA ALA A 340 -3.05 23.21 -8.54
C ALA A 340 -3.58 21.84 -9.03
N PHE A 341 -3.34 20.78 -8.25
CA PHE A 341 -3.86 19.44 -8.52
C PHE A 341 -5.39 19.44 -8.61
N CYS A 342 -6.06 20.01 -7.60
CA CYS A 342 -7.52 20.04 -7.56
C CYS A 342 -8.10 20.91 -8.69
N GLU A 343 -7.50 22.06 -8.99
CA GLU A 343 -7.93 22.93 -10.08
C GLU A 343 -7.89 22.22 -11.44
N HIS A 344 -6.85 21.44 -11.69
CA HIS A 344 -6.67 20.66 -12.91
C HIS A 344 -7.61 19.44 -12.96
N TYR A 345 -7.60 18.57 -11.95
CA TYR A 345 -8.27 17.26 -12.05
C TYR A 345 -9.71 17.21 -11.54
N ARG A 346 -10.17 18.10 -10.65
CA ARG A 346 -11.51 17.95 -10.04
C ARG A 346 -12.66 17.89 -11.05
N LYS A 347 -12.52 18.58 -12.18
CA LYS A 347 -13.55 18.68 -13.22
C LYS A 347 -13.61 17.46 -14.15
N THR A 348 -12.60 16.59 -14.10
CA THR A 348 -12.54 15.38 -14.94
C THR A 348 -13.59 14.34 -14.57
N GLY A 349 -14.07 14.35 -13.32
CA GLY A 349 -15.05 13.41 -12.79
C GLY A 349 -14.53 11.98 -12.56
N VAL A 350 -13.22 11.73 -12.75
CA VAL A 350 -12.63 10.37 -12.56
C VAL A 350 -12.26 10.07 -11.12
N ILE A 351 -12.08 11.07 -10.26
CA ILE A 351 -11.66 10.86 -8.86
C ILE A 351 -12.81 10.20 -8.06
N GLU A 352 -12.55 9.05 -7.46
CA GLU A 352 -13.42 8.42 -6.45
C GLU A 352 -13.13 8.97 -5.06
N SER A 353 -11.85 9.06 -4.69
CA SER A 353 -11.41 9.70 -3.45
C SER A 353 -9.98 10.23 -3.60
N ILE A 354 -9.58 11.23 -2.81
CA ILE A 354 -8.18 11.67 -2.72
C ILE A 354 -7.56 11.05 -1.47
N LEU A 355 -6.39 10.43 -1.62
CA LEU A 355 -5.60 9.92 -0.50
C LEU A 355 -4.41 10.84 -0.23
N LEU A 356 -4.17 11.18 1.03
CA LEU A 356 -3.15 12.14 1.42
C LEU A 356 -1.91 11.46 2.01
N GLY A 357 -0.78 11.65 1.33
CA GLY A 357 0.55 11.16 1.67
C GLY A 357 1.40 12.25 2.31
N ILE A 358 1.32 12.39 3.64
CA ILE A 358 1.68 13.65 4.30
C ILE A 358 3.11 13.70 4.85
N THR A 359 3.77 12.57 5.12
CA THR A 359 5.16 12.51 5.64
C THR A 359 5.73 11.08 5.61
N GLY A 360 6.89 10.84 6.23
CA GLY A 360 7.47 9.52 6.47
C GLY A 360 8.08 8.88 5.23
N ASN A 361 8.55 7.63 5.38
CA ASN A 361 9.16 6.87 4.29
C ASN A 361 8.17 6.61 3.14
N TYR A 362 6.88 6.44 3.43
CA TYR A 362 5.87 5.94 2.50
C TYR A 362 4.68 6.88 2.27
N GLY A 363 4.65 8.07 2.88
CA GLY A 363 3.52 9.01 2.81
C GLY A 363 2.53 8.85 3.98
N GLU A 364 2.70 7.89 4.88
CA GLU A 364 1.81 7.68 6.02
C GLU A 364 1.89 8.85 7.02
N ALA A 365 0.82 9.12 7.76
CA ALA A 365 0.76 10.10 8.85
C ALA A 365 1.53 9.65 10.10
N ILE A 366 2.79 9.26 9.91
CA ILE A 366 3.76 8.83 10.91
C ILE A 366 5.14 9.42 10.56
N TYR A 367 6.02 9.59 11.55
CA TYR A 367 7.41 9.96 11.28
C TYR A 367 8.19 8.81 10.63
N VAL A 368 9.43 9.10 10.22
CA VAL A 368 10.33 8.11 9.61
C VAL A 368 10.46 6.89 10.52
N ALA A 369 10.17 5.71 9.98
CA ALA A 369 10.00 4.47 10.75
C ALA A 369 10.79 3.29 10.18
N THR A 370 11.30 3.37 8.95
CA THR A 370 12.04 2.29 8.29
C THR A 370 13.33 2.81 7.66
N GLU A 371 14.15 1.89 7.16
CA GLU A 371 15.37 2.21 6.43
C GLU A 371 15.09 3.08 5.19
N GLY A 372 16.06 3.94 4.85
CA GLY A 372 16.01 4.87 3.73
C GLY A 372 16.66 4.29 2.48
N THR A 373 16.27 3.07 2.12
CA THR A 373 16.86 2.29 1.02
C THR A 373 15.77 1.81 0.05
N GLY A 374 16.19 1.09 -0.99
CA GLY A 374 15.28 0.45 -1.94
C GLY A 374 14.53 1.46 -2.80
N TRP A 375 13.24 1.21 -3.08
CA TRP A 375 12.49 2.05 -4.03
C TRP A 375 12.24 3.48 -3.49
N THR A 376 12.21 3.68 -2.17
CA THR A 376 12.04 5.02 -1.57
C THR A 376 13.29 5.90 -1.69
N ALA A 377 14.43 5.30 -2.01
CA ALA A 377 15.70 5.95 -2.32
C ALA A 377 15.87 6.20 -3.84
N GLY A 378 14.91 5.79 -4.68
CA GLY A 378 15.06 5.78 -6.13
C GLY A 378 15.21 7.15 -6.82
N ALA A 379 14.90 8.25 -6.14
CA ALA A 379 15.05 9.60 -6.69
C ALA A 379 16.43 10.20 -6.41
N HIS A 380 16.91 10.11 -5.16
CA HIS A 380 18.09 10.86 -4.68
C HIS A 380 19.18 9.98 -4.05
N GLY A 381 19.01 8.65 -4.07
CA GLY A 381 19.90 7.69 -3.42
C GLY A 381 19.51 7.38 -1.98
N ASP A 382 20.30 6.52 -1.34
CA ASP A 382 20.07 6.10 0.04
C ASP A 382 20.21 7.30 1.01
N TYR A 383 19.38 7.31 2.05
CA TYR A 383 19.30 8.40 3.02
C TYR A 383 19.20 7.89 4.45
N HIS A 384 19.53 8.76 5.42
CA HIS A 384 19.45 8.42 6.83
C HIS A 384 18.00 8.26 7.29
N ALA A 385 17.63 7.04 7.67
CA ALA A 385 16.30 6.71 8.19
C ALA A 385 16.33 5.38 8.97
N HIS A 386 15.58 5.33 10.06
CA HIS A 386 15.43 4.20 10.99
C HIS A 386 14.27 4.48 11.96
N PRO A 387 13.77 3.47 12.70
CA PRO A 387 12.87 3.72 13.85
C PRO A 387 13.56 4.63 14.89
N GLY A 388 12.92 5.73 15.27
CA GLY A 388 13.50 6.70 16.21
C GLY A 388 12.73 8.03 16.27
N PHE A 389 13.27 8.99 17.01
CA PHE A 389 12.67 10.33 17.14
C PHE A 389 13.32 11.35 16.21
N TRP A 390 12.50 12.00 15.39
CA TRP A 390 12.93 12.81 14.25
C TRP A 390 12.68 14.31 14.46
N ALA A 391 13.08 14.84 15.62
CA ALA A 391 12.76 16.20 16.07
C ALA A 391 13.99 17.07 16.41
N GLY A 392 15.16 16.75 15.86
CA GLY A 392 16.41 17.47 16.14
C GLY A 392 16.59 18.77 15.35
N ASP A 393 15.71 19.04 14.37
CA ASP A 393 15.91 20.17 13.46
C ASP A 393 15.60 21.51 14.15
N PRO A 394 16.15 22.63 13.67
CA PRO A 394 15.99 23.92 14.34
C PRO A 394 14.53 24.37 14.50
N TYR A 395 13.63 24.00 13.56
CA TYR A 395 12.22 24.37 13.63
C TYR A 395 11.46 23.48 14.62
N ALA A 396 11.77 22.19 14.68
CA ALA A 396 11.24 21.28 15.69
C ALA A 396 11.59 21.76 17.10
N VAL A 397 12.85 22.14 17.31
CA VAL A 397 13.34 22.70 18.56
C VAL A 397 12.56 23.96 18.96
N GLN A 398 12.37 24.90 18.03
CA GLN A 398 11.63 26.13 18.29
C GLN A 398 10.15 25.84 18.61
N SER A 399 9.53 24.93 17.87
CA SER A 399 8.14 24.51 18.09
C SER A 399 7.95 23.90 19.48
N PHE A 400 8.86 23.03 19.93
CA PHE A 400 8.78 22.43 21.26
C PHE A 400 8.89 23.49 22.37
N GLN A 401 9.80 24.45 22.22
CA GLN A 401 9.95 25.55 23.17
C GLN A 401 8.69 26.41 23.26
N GLN A 402 8.05 26.71 22.11
CA GLN A 402 6.79 27.44 22.07
C GLN A 402 5.65 26.67 22.73
N TRP A 403 5.58 25.36 22.50
CA TRP A 403 4.59 24.49 23.14
C TRP A 403 4.75 24.47 24.66
N LEU A 404 5.99 24.36 25.16
CA LEU A 404 6.28 24.43 26.59
C LEU A 404 5.93 25.81 27.18
N THR A 405 6.23 26.89 26.47
CA THR A 405 5.81 28.24 26.87
C THR A 405 4.29 28.35 26.94
N HIS A 406 3.56 27.79 25.99
CA HIS A 406 2.10 27.79 26.01
C HIS A 406 1.53 26.99 27.18
N LYS A 407 2.06 25.78 27.41
CA LYS A 407 1.57 24.88 28.46
C LYS A 407 1.86 25.39 29.87
N TYR A 408 3.06 25.90 30.12
CA TYR A 408 3.52 26.25 31.48
C TYR A 408 3.55 27.75 31.77
N GLY A 409 3.54 28.59 30.74
CA GLY A 409 3.65 30.05 30.85
C GLY A 409 5.07 30.54 31.18
N ASN A 410 5.72 29.94 32.18
CA ASN A 410 7.05 30.33 32.64
C ASN A 410 7.92 29.14 33.10
N THR A 411 9.23 29.38 33.22
CA THR A 411 10.22 28.36 33.60
C THR A 411 9.98 27.78 34.99
N GLN A 412 9.43 28.54 35.95
CA GLN A 412 9.20 28.05 37.31
C GLN A 412 8.12 26.96 37.33
N ASN A 413 7.02 27.17 36.61
CA ASN A 413 5.95 26.19 36.47
C ASN A 413 6.43 24.92 35.77
N LEU A 414 7.25 25.07 34.71
CA LEU A 414 7.88 23.94 34.02
C LEU A 414 8.74 23.12 34.99
N ARG A 415 9.63 23.78 35.75
CA ARG A 415 10.51 23.11 36.72
C ARG A 415 9.72 22.35 37.77
N ALA A 416 8.67 22.98 38.31
CA ALA A 416 7.78 22.37 39.29
C ALA A 416 7.10 21.11 38.74
N ALA A 417 6.56 21.18 37.52
CA ALA A 417 5.89 20.04 36.89
C ALA A 417 6.86 18.91 36.54
N TRP A 418 8.07 19.23 36.08
CA TRP A 418 9.07 18.22 35.71
C TRP A 418 9.87 17.70 36.91
N GLY A 419 9.70 18.26 38.10
CA GLY A 419 10.43 17.87 39.30
C GLY A 419 11.94 18.17 39.22
N THR A 420 12.32 19.22 38.48
CA THR A 420 13.74 19.56 38.25
C THR A 420 14.26 20.62 39.22
N GLN A 421 15.55 20.54 39.54
CA GLN A 421 16.23 21.56 40.34
C GLN A 421 16.37 22.87 39.54
N ALA A 422 16.50 24.00 40.25
CA ALA A 422 16.55 25.33 39.65
C ALA A 422 17.65 25.49 38.58
N ASP A 423 18.74 24.74 38.71
CA ASP A 423 19.93 24.86 37.85
C ASP A 423 19.89 23.94 36.62
N THR A 424 18.97 22.95 36.58
CA THR A 424 18.87 21.99 35.47
C THR A 424 18.21 22.60 34.23
N ILE A 425 17.17 23.41 34.42
CA ILE A 425 16.45 24.08 33.33
C ILE A 425 16.58 25.58 33.52
N ILE A 426 17.61 26.18 32.92
CA ILE A 426 17.90 27.62 33.07
C ILE A 426 16.74 28.47 32.53
N SER A 427 16.21 28.12 31.36
CA SER A 427 15.02 28.74 30.76
C SER A 427 14.33 27.77 29.80
N ILE A 428 13.06 28.03 29.45
CA ILE A 428 12.36 27.27 28.41
C ILE A 428 13.13 27.30 27.08
N GLY A 429 13.73 28.44 26.72
CA GLY A 429 14.51 28.59 25.48
C GLY A 429 15.80 27.76 25.42
N ALA A 430 16.24 27.18 26.55
CA ALA A 430 17.36 26.25 26.59
C ALA A 430 16.93 24.78 26.44
N VAL A 431 15.64 24.47 26.55
CA VAL A 431 15.12 23.10 26.41
C VAL A 431 15.19 22.68 24.95
N ARG A 432 15.69 21.48 24.70
CA ARG A 432 15.71 20.83 23.39
C ARG A 432 14.87 19.55 23.46
N PRO A 433 14.32 19.06 22.33
CA PRO A 433 13.87 17.68 22.18
C PRO A 433 14.90 16.68 22.71
N PHE A 434 14.43 15.60 23.34
CA PHE A 434 15.29 14.62 24.01
C PHE A 434 14.73 13.20 23.89
N LEU A 435 15.60 12.21 24.09
CA LEU A 435 15.21 10.80 24.15
C LEU A 435 14.73 10.42 25.55
N ARG A 436 14.00 9.30 25.64
CA ARG A 436 13.45 8.81 26.91
C ARG A 436 14.49 8.66 28.02
N LYS A 437 15.67 8.14 27.66
CA LYS A 437 16.79 7.93 28.59
C LYS A 437 17.33 9.24 29.19
N ASP A 438 17.10 10.37 28.52
CA ASP A 438 17.59 11.70 28.90
C ASP A 438 16.46 12.57 29.52
N ALA A 439 15.23 12.05 29.57
CA ALA A 439 14.08 12.77 30.12
C ALA A 439 14.22 12.93 31.65
N PRO A 440 14.03 14.14 32.21
CA PRO A 440 14.23 14.39 33.63
C PRO A 440 13.16 13.75 34.53
N SER A 441 12.00 13.43 33.99
CA SER A 441 10.91 12.73 34.67
C SER A 441 9.91 12.15 33.66
N ASP A 442 9.00 11.30 34.13
CA ASP A 442 7.90 10.74 33.33
C ASP A 442 6.99 11.84 32.77
N ARG A 443 6.72 12.89 33.55
CA ARG A 443 5.95 14.05 33.10
C ARG A 443 6.64 14.80 31.96
N ALA A 444 7.97 14.98 32.05
CA ALA A 444 8.75 15.60 30.98
C ALA A 444 8.75 14.77 29.70
N TRP A 445 8.85 13.44 29.83
CA TRP A 445 8.77 12.53 28.70
C TRP A 445 7.39 12.57 28.03
N LEU A 446 6.31 12.51 28.82
CA LEU A 446 4.95 12.62 28.29
C LEU A 446 4.74 13.95 27.58
N ASP A 447 5.25 15.05 28.12
CA ASP A 447 5.19 16.36 27.48
C ASP A 447 5.86 16.38 26.10
N PHE A 448 7.05 15.78 25.99
CA PHE A 448 7.74 15.63 24.71
C PHE A 448 6.92 14.79 23.72
N VAL A 449 6.43 13.63 24.15
CA VAL A 449 5.64 12.73 23.29
C VAL A 449 4.31 13.36 22.89
N ASP A 450 3.63 14.07 23.79
CA ASP A 450 2.38 14.77 23.52
C ASP A 450 2.57 15.90 22.50
N TRP A 451 3.65 16.68 22.62
CA TRP A 451 4.01 17.69 21.63
C TRP A 451 4.35 17.06 20.27
N TYR A 452 5.11 15.95 20.27
CA TYR A 452 5.55 15.27 19.06
C TYR A 452 4.39 14.66 18.27
N ILE A 453 3.47 13.96 18.97
CA ILE A 453 2.20 13.46 18.41
C ILE A 453 1.29 14.62 18.00
N GLY A 454 1.18 15.66 18.84
CA GLY A 454 0.40 16.86 18.56
C GLY A 454 0.84 17.56 17.28
N SER A 455 2.15 17.64 17.02
CA SER A 455 2.69 18.23 15.80
C SER A 455 2.29 17.44 14.54
N MET A 456 2.24 16.11 14.61
CA MET A 456 1.72 15.27 13.52
C MET A 456 0.23 15.48 13.30
N ASN A 457 -0.55 15.59 14.39
CA ASN A 457 -1.99 15.85 14.31
C ASN A 457 -2.29 17.22 13.69
N ASP A 458 -1.54 18.26 14.06
CA ASP A 458 -1.65 19.60 13.46
C ASP A 458 -1.28 19.59 11.97
N TRP A 459 -0.30 18.76 11.59
CA TRP A 459 0.08 18.57 10.19
C TRP A 459 -1.02 17.85 9.40
N ALA A 460 -1.54 16.74 9.92
CA ALA A 460 -2.67 16.01 9.33
C ALA A 460 -3.91 16.89 9.19
N SER A 461 -4.24 17.70 10.21
CA SER A 461 -5.35 18.65 10.19
C SER A 461 -5.18 19.67 9.07
N PHE A 462 -4.00 20.28 8.95
CA PHE A 462 -3.70 21.21 7.86
C PHE A 462 -3.91 20.58 6.48
N TRP A 463 -3.42 19.36 6.25
CA TRP A 463 -3.60 18.65 4.98
C TRP A 463 -5.07 18.36 4.67
N MET A 464 -5.81 17.86 5.66
CA MET A 464 -7.23 17.51 5.51
C MET A 464 -8.10 18.75 5.21
N HIS A 465 -7.92 19.83 5.97
CA HIS A 465 -8.65 21.09 5.78
C HIS A 465 -8.28 21.77 4.44
N THR A 466 -7.00 21.81 4.09
CA THR A 466 -6.53 22.40 2.82
C THR A 466 -7.08 21.62 1.62
N THR A 467 -7.06 20.28 1.69
CA THR A 467 -7.64 19.45 0.62
C THR A 467 -9.15 19.67 0.52
N ARG A 468 -9.87 19.70 1.65
CA ARG A 468 -11.32 19.95 1.63
C ARG A 468 -11.68 21.33 1.06
N GLN A 469 -10.85 22.35 1.27
CA GLN A 469 -11.04 23.67 0.68
C GLN A 469 -11.06 23.64 -0.86
N TYR A 470 -10.13 22.90 -1.49
CA TYR A 470 -10.02 22.85 -2.95
C TYR A 470 -10.79 21.69 -3.61
N PHE A 471 -11.11 20.65 -2.82
CA PHE A 471 -11.94 19.51 -3.16
C PHE A 471 -13.18 19.42 -2.24
N PRO A 472 -14.13 20.37 -2.38
CA PRO A 472 -15.26 20.51 -1.45
C PRO A 472 -16.28 19.36 -1.55
N LYS A 473 -16.24 18.57 -2.63
CA LYS A 473 -17.12 17.43 -2.88
C LYS A 473 -16.27 16.21 -3.17
N GLY A 474 -16.60 15.09 -2.54
CA GLY A 474 -15.90 13.81 -2.71
C GLY A 474 -15.21 13.36 -1.43
N ASP A 475 -14.77 12.11 -1.46
CA ASP A 475 -14.13 11.46 -0.33
C ASP A 475 -12.64 11.85 -0.26
N ILE A 476 -12.15 12.11 0.96
CA ILE A 476 -10.75 12.35 1.28
C ILE A 476 -10.33 11.35 2.35
N TYR A 477 -9.18 10.70 2.17
CA TYR A 477 -8.57 9.82 3.16
C TYR A 477 -7.24 10.37 3.62
N LEU A 478 -7.02 10.40 4.94
CA LEU A 478 -5.68 10.49 5.49
C LEU A 478 -5.05 9.08 5.47
N CYS A 479 -3.87 8.97 4.87
CA CYS A 479 -3.07 7.74 4.94
C CYS A 479 -2.38 7.63 6.31
N THR A 480 -2.42 6.47 6.95
CA THR A 480 -1.66 6.16 8.16
C THR A 480 -1.29 4.67 8.21
N GLY A 481 -0.42 4.29 9.12
CA GLY A 481 -0.03 2.89 9.28
C GLY A 481 0.84 2.63 10.51
N GLY A 482 1.36 1.40 10.59
CA GLY A 482 2.13 0.93 11.73
C GLY A 482 1.28 0.59 12.95
N HIS A 483 1.89 0.52 14.13
CA HIS A 483 1.21 0.10 15.37
C HIS A 483 1.28 1.17 16.46
N ALA A 484 1.53 2.43 16.08
CA ALA A 484 1.54 3.62 16.95
C ALA A 484 2.36 3.50 18.26
N PRO A 485 3.63 3.05 18.24
CA PRO A 485 4.55 3.37 19.30
C PRO A 485 4.86 4.89 19.30
N PRO A 486 5.36 5.47 20.41
CA PRO A 486 5.53 6.91 20.55
C PRO A 486 6.37 7.58 19.45
N GLU A 487 7.41 6.90 18.97
CA GLU A 487 8.31 7.36 17.91
C GLU A 487 7.65 7.49 16.53
N HIS A 488 6.55 6.78 16.28
CA HIS A 488 5.74 7.02 15.07
C HIS A 488 5.07 8.40 15.11
N GLY A 489 4.89 9.00 16.29
CA GLY A 489 4.14 10.25 16.46
C GLY A 489 2.68 10.14 16.04
N ALA A 490 2.14 8.92 16.02
CA ALA A 490 0.81 8.63 15.50
C ALA A 490 -0.19 8.45 16.64
N ASN A 491 -1.39 9.01 16.45
CA ASN A 491 -2.54 8.71 17.28
C ASN A 491 -3.73 8.48 16.35
N PHE A 492 -4.07 7.22 16.15
CA PHE A 492 -5.12 6.82 15.21
C PHE A 492 -6.50 7.34 15.64
N GLY A 493 -6.73 7.49 16.95
CA GLY A 493 -7.93 8.11 17.50
C GLY A 493 -8.10 9.56 17.05
N GLN A 494 -7.07 10.38 17.25
CA GLN A 494 -7.08 11.79 16.84
C GLN A 494 -7.09 11.96 15.32
N GLN A 495 -6.35 11.13 14.59
CA GLN A 495 -6.37 11.14 13.12
C GLN A 495 -7.79 10.88 12.58
N CYS A 496 -8.54 9.95 13.20
CA CYS A 496 -9.96 9.74 12.86
C CYS A 496 -10.82 10.96 13.23
N LYS A 497 -10.58 11.60 14.38
CA LYS A 497 -11.31 12.81 14.78
C LYS A 497 -11.09 13.95 13.80
N ILE A 498 -9.83 14.24 13.45
CA ILE A 498 -9.43 15.23 12.44
C ILE A 498 -10.08 14.93 11.09
N ALA A 499 -10.04 13.67 10.66
CA ALA A 499 -10.68 13.29 9.40
C ALA A 499 -12.18 13.55 9.42
N ALA A 500 -12.86 13.29 10.55
CA ALA A 500 -14.30 13.53 10.68
C ALA A 500 -14.67 15.01 10.60
N GLU A 501 -13.83 15.94 11.06
CA GLU A 501 -14.07 17.40 11.01
C GLU A 501 -14.33 17.91 9.58
N VAL A 502 -13.70 17.29 8.58
CA VAL A 502 -13.84 17.64 7.16
C VAL A 502 -14.77 16.67 6.40
N GLY A 503 -15.52 15.83 7.13
CA GLY A 503 -16.32 14.76 6.55
C GLY A 503 -15.48 13.77 5.73
N GLY A 504 -14.25 13.51 6.18
CA GLY A 504 -13.25 12.63 5.58
C GLY A 504 -13.14 11.27 6.28
N GLY A 505 -12.09 10.53 5.94
CA GLY A 505 -11.78 9.23 6.51
C GLY A 505 -10.29 8.95 6.68
N VAL A 506 -9.98 7.75 7.17
CA VAL A 506 -8.60 7.26 7.35
C VAL A 506 -8.40 5.95 6.59
N ARG A 507 -7.35 5.86 5.77
CA ARG A 507 -6.87 4.60 5.20
C ARG A 507 -5.70 4.11 6.05
N ILE A 508 -5.82 2.92 6.62
CA ILE A 508 -4.77 2.30 7.43
C ILE A 508 -4.06 1.18 6.66
N THR A 509 -2.72 1.24 6.63
CA THR A 509 -1.82 0.39 5.83
C THR A 509 -1.09 -0.60 6.73
N ASN A 510 -1.70 -1.77 6.96
CA ASN A 510 -1.23 -2.71 7.97
C ASN A 510 -1.56 -4.17 7.69
N GLU A 511 -2.54 -4.45 6.84
CA GLU A 511 -3.05 -5.81 6.70
C GLU A 511 -2.05 -6.74 5.99
N GLY A 512 -2.32 -8.04 6.08
CA GLY A 512 -1.66 -9.11 5.34
C GLY A 512 -2.55 -10.34 5.34
N SER A 513 -1.95 -11.51 5.45
CA SER A 513 -2.68 -12.77 5.38
C SER A 513 -3.30 -13.25 6.70
N ASP A 514 -2.82 -12.80 7.86
CA ASP A 514 -3.34 -13.29 9.15
C ASP A 514 -4.49 -12.42 9.68
N TYR A 515 -5.66 -13.01 9.92
CA TYR A 515 -6.83 -12.26 10.37
C TYR A 515 -6.64 -11.61 11.76
N ARG A 516 -5.98 -12.30 12.71
CA ARG A 516 -5.80 -11.76 14.07
C ARG A 516 -4.91 -10.52 14.04
N ASN A 517 -3.84 -10.55 13.25
CA ASN A 517 -2.98 -9.40 12.99
C ASN A 517 -3.75 -8.27 12.30
N ASN A 518 -4.51 -8.58 11.25
CA ASN A 518 -5.31 -7.58 10.53
C ASN A 518 -6.30 -6.88 11.46
N PHE A 519 -7.07 -7.66 12.24
CA PHE A 519 -7.96 -7.13 13.26
C PHE A 519 -7.20 -6.25 14.24
N SER A 520 -6.11 -6.76 14.83
CA SER A 520 -5.47 -6.09 15.95
C SER A 520 -4.87 -4.74 15.56
N LEU A 521 -4.33 -4.64 14.35
CA LEU A 521 -3.71 -3.42 13.80
C LEU A 521 -4.75 -2.39 13.35
N THR A 522 -5.87 -2.83 12.76
CA THR A 522 -6.87 -1.93 12.17
C THR A 522 -7.98 -1.50 13.14
N ARG A 523 -8.18 -2.24 14.23
CA ARG A 523 -9.33 -2.06 15.13
C ARG A 523 -9.35 -0.70 15.82
N TRP A 524 -8.20 -0.07 16.10
CA TRP A 524 -8.19 1.27 16.69
C TRP A 524 -8.83 2.30 15.75
N VAL A 525 -8.44 2.30 14.47
CA VAL A 525 -9.04 3.16 13.42
C VAL A 525 -10.52 2.86 13.26
N ALA A 526 -10.91 1.58 13.23
CA ALA A 526 -12.33 1.21 13.08
C ALA A 526 -13.19 1.69 14.26
N ALA A 527 -12.70 1.54 15.49
CA ALA A 527 -13.38 1.98 16.70
C ALA A 527 -13.48 3.52 16.78
N ALA A 528 -12.36 4.21 16.57
CA ALA A 528 -12.33 5.68 16.60
C ALA A 528 -13.14 6.30 15.44
N GLY A 529 -13.04 5.73 14.23
CA GLY A 529 -13.82 6.16 13.07
C GLY A 529 -15.32 6.11 13.34
N ARG A 530 -15.82 5.02 13.94
CA ARG A 530 -17.23 4.92 14.35
C ARG A 530 -17.62 5.92 15.44
N GLN A 531 -16.74 6.18 16.40
CA GLN A 531 -17.00 7.15 17.47
C GLN A 531 -17.12 8.57 16.94
N TYR A 532 -16.17 9.00 16.10
CA TYR A 532 -16.08 10.39 15.63
C TYR A 532 -16.85 10.65 14.32
N GLY A 533 -17.24 9.60 13.60
CA GLY A 533 -17.97 9.71 12.33
C GLY A 533 -17.08 9.74 11.09
N ALA A 534 -15.79 9.46 11.21
CA ALA A 534 -14.90 9.23 10.07
C ALA A 534 -15.15 7.85 9.45
N TYR A 535 -15.18 7.77 8.12
CA TYR A 535 -15.14 6.48 7.43
C TYR A 535 -13.70 5.98 7.34
N PHE A 536 -13.50 4.71 7.00
CA PHE A 536 -12.17 4.12 6.93
C PHE A 536 -12.04 3.05 5.85
N SER A 537 -10.80 2.81 5.44
CA SER A 537 -10.40 1.81 4.44
C SER A 537 -9.18 1.04 4.93
N PHE A 538 -9.03 -0.21 4.48
CA PHE A 538 -7.91 -1.07 4.85
C PHE A 538 -7.05 -1.44 3.63
N GLU A 539 -5.74 -1.35 3.81
CA GLU A 539 -4.72 -1.71 2.83
C GLU A 539 -3.72 -2.69 3.43
N PRO A 540 -3.19 -3.63 2.63
CA PRO A 540 -2.14 -4.51 3.11
C PRO A 540 -0.77 -3.81 3.12
N ALA A 541 0.01 -4.03 4.18
CA ALA A 541 1.43 -3.72 4.26
C ALA A 541 2.30 -4.99 4.21
N GLY A 542 1.71 -6.15 4.52
CA GLY A 542 2.37 -7.45 4.49
C GLY A 542 1.88 -8.34 3.36
N ASP A 543 2.49 -9.52 3.25
CA ASP A 543 2.17 -10.50 2.20
C ASP A 543 0.70 -10.95 2.26
N VAL A 544 0.09 -11.00 1.08
CA VAL A 544 -1.28 -11.49 0.87
C VAL A 544 -1.25 -12.73 0.00
N ASN A 545 -1.36 -13.89 0.65
CA ASN A 545 -1.54 -15.19 0.00
C ASN A 545 -3.03 -15.42 -0.35
N PRO A 546 -3.38 -16.52 -1.05
CA PRO A 546 -4.76 -16.79 -1.44
C PRO A 546 -5.78 -16.78 -0.30
N ASN A 547 -5.43 -17.30 0.88
CA ASN A 547 -6.34 -17.33 2.04
C ASN A 547 -6.42 -15.96 2.72
N GLY A 548 -5.35 -15.18 2.67
CA GLY A 548 -5.31 -13.79 3.10
C GLY A 548 -6.36 -12.92 2.41
N VAL A 549 -6.70 -13.22 1.14
CA VAL A 549 -7.81 -12.56 0.44
C VAL A 549 -9.12 -12.67 1.24
N ILE A 550 -9.43 -13.85 1.77
CA ILE A 550 -10.66 -14.12 2.51
C ILE A 550 -10.64 -13.39 3.87
N ALA A 551 -9.51 -13.47 4.59
CA ALA A 551 -9.33 -12.80 5.88
C ALA A 551 -9.55 -11.28 5.78
N ARG A 552 -9.03 -10.66 4.72
CA ARG A 552 -9.16 -9.21 4.48
C ARG A 552 -10.58 -8.79 4.09
N ILE A 553 -11.25 -9.57 3.24
CA ILE A 553 -12.69 -9.36 2.96
C ILE A 553 -13.49 -9.41 4.25
N TYR A 554 -13.25 -10.42 5.10
CA TYR A 554 -13.92 -10.55 6.39
C TYR A 554 -13.62 -9.36 7.31
N ASN A 555 -12.36 -8.96 7.47
CA ASN A 555 -12.01 -7.85 8.36
C ASN A 555 -12.67 -6.53 7.94
N ALA A 556 -12.63 -6.21 6.65
CA ALA A 556 -13.26 -5.01 6.10
C ALA A 556 -14.78 -5.01 6.30
N THR A 557 -15.46 -6.11 5.97
CA THR A 557 -16.93 -6.20 6.09
C THR A 557 -17.38 -6.25 7.56
N ALA A 558 -16.68 -6.99 8.43
CA ALA A 558 -16.99 -7.10 9.85
C ALA A 558 -16.79 -5.77 10.58
N SER A 559 -15.78 -4.99 10.17
CA SER A 559 -15.52 -3.67 10.73
C SER A 559 -16.46 -2.58 10.19
N GLY A 560 -17.12 -2.83 9.06
CA GLY A 560 -17.93 -1.84 8.36
C GLY A 560 -17.10 -0.83 7.54
N ALA A 561 -15.93 -1.24 7.05
CA ALA A 561 -15.05 -0.40 6.26
C ALA A 561 -15.73 0.05 4.95
N ARG A 562 -15.45 1.29 4.55
CA ARG A 562 -15.90 1.85 3.27
C ARG A 562 -15.03 1.33 2.12
N GLY A 563 -13.72 1.28 2.32
CA GLY A 563 -12.77 0.84 1.29
C GLY A 563 -12.04 -0.46 1.65
N LEU A 564 -11.66 -1.21 0.62
CA LEU A 564 -10.78 -2.37 0.69
C LEU A 564 -9.78 -2.28 -0.47
N HIS A 565 -8.51 -2.08 -0.16
CA HIS A 565 -7.42 -1.97 -1.14
C HIS A 565 -6.75 -3.34 -1.34
N TYR A 566 -6.39 -3.73 -2.56
CA TYR A 566 -5.39 -4.78 -2.85
C TYR A 566 -4.34 -4.25 -3.83
N TYR A 567 -3.07 -4.65 -3.71
CA TYR A 567 -2.15 -4.48 -4.82
C TYR A 567 -2.50 -5.46 -5.94
N TYR A 568 -2.29 -5.08 -7.20
CA TYR A 568 -2.60 -5.92 -8.35
C TYR A 568 -2.10 -7.38 -8.19
N PRO A 569 -0.85 -7.63 -7.76
CA PRO A 569 -0.37 -9.00 -7.58
C PRO A 569 -1.14 -9.81 -6.52
N ASN A 570 -1.71 -9.17 -5.49
CA ASN A 570 -2.42 -9.90 -4.43
C ASN A 570 -3.64 -10.68 -4.96
N LEU A 571 -4.29 -10.17 -6.02
CA LEU A 571 -5.45 -10.80 -6.63
C LEU A 571 -5.11 -11.57 -7.91
N TYR A 572 -4.09 -11.14 -8.65
CA TYR A 572 -3.81 -11.64 -10.01
C TYR A 572 -2.55 -12.49 -10.13
N ALA A 573 -1.70 -12.60 -9.10
CA ALA A 573 -0.50 -13.45 -9.17
C ALA A 573 -0.81 -14.95 -9.16
N THR A 574 -1.95 -15.38 -8.63
CA THR A 574 -2.36 -16.79 -8.61
C THR A 574 -3.84 -16.96 -8.91
N ASP A 575 -4.20 -18.06 -9.58
CA ASP A 575 -5.59 -18.41 -9.85
C ASP A 575 -6.38 -18.62 -8.54
N ALA A 576 -5.75 -19.21 -7.51
CA ALA A 576 -6.37 -19.44 -6.20
C ALA A 576 -6.79 -18.13 -5.49
N ALA A 577 -5.95 -17.09 -5.54
CA ALA A 577 -6.29 -15.80 -4.94
C ALA A 577 -7.49 -15.15 -5.65
N ARG A 578 -7.50 -15.21 -6.98
CA ARG A 578 -8.59 -14.71 -7.82
C ARG A 578 -9.89 -15.49 -7.57
N ASP A 579 -9.83 -16.82 -7.52
CA ASP A 579 -10.99 -17.69 -7.29
C ASP A 579 -11.58 -17.45 -5.89
N ASN A 580 -10.73 -17.26 -4.88
CA ASN A 580 -11.17 -16.88 -3.54
C ASN A 580 -11.87 -15.51 -3.55
N PHE A 581 -11.36 -14.53 -4.29
CA PHE A 581 -12.02 -13.24 -4.43
C PHE A 581 -13.35 -13.35 -5.17
N VAL A 582 -13.43 -14.13 -6.25
CA VAL A 582 -14.70 -14.36 -6.97
C VAL A 582 -15.74 -15.01 -6.04
N ARG A 583 -15.32 -15.98 -5.22
CA ARG A 583 -16.20 -16.68 -4.28
C ARG A 583 -16.71 -15.80 -3.14
N TYR A 584 -15.84 -14.98 -2.56
CA TYR A 584 -16.15 -14.25 -1.31
C TYR A 584 -16.25 -12.74 -1.46
N GLY A 585 -15.80 -12.14 -2.56
CA GLY A 585 -15.74 -10.68 -2.74
C GLY A 585 -17.09 -9.99 -2.57
N SER A 586 -18.19 -10.67 -2.91
CA SER A 586 -19.55 -10.15 -2.70
C SER A 586 -19.95 -10.07 -1.21
N GLN A 587 -19.16 -10.67 -0.30
CA GLN A 587 -19.30 -10.50 1.15
C GLN A 587 -18.74 -9.16 1.64
N PHE A 588 -17.94 -8.45 0.82
CA PHE A 588 -17.53 -7.09 1.16
C PHE A 588 -18.74 -6.15 1.05
N GLN A 589 -19.33 -5.88 2.22
CA GLN A 589 -20.55 -5.13 2.41
C GLN A 589 -20.32 -4.16 3.57
N GLN A 590 -20.89 -2.95 3.49
CA GLN A 590 -20.80 -1.95 4.56
C GLN A 590 -21.76 -2.30 5.70
N ARG A 591 -21.50 -3.43 6.38
CA ARG A 591 -22.25 -3.90 7.54
C ARG A 591 -22.07 -2.94 8.71
N ARG A 592 -23.04 -2.96 9.63
CA ARG A 592 -23.03 -2.13 10.84
C ARG A 592 -22.73 -2.99 12.05
N PRO A 593 -21.48 -3.06 12.53
CA PRO A 593 -21.16 -3.84 13.73
C PRO A 593 -21.89 -3.27 14.96
N ILE A 594 -22.31 -4.15 15.87
CA ILE A 594 -22.89 -3.80 17.17
C ILE A 594 -21.85 -4.13 18.23
N VAL A 595 -21.19 -3.10 18.76
CA VAL A 595 -20.10 -3.27 19.73
C VAL A 595 -20.50 -2.67 21.07
N GLN A 596 -20.56 -3.52 22.10
CA GLN A 596 -20.83 -3.14 23.50
C GLN A 596 -19.67 -3.50 24.44
N ILE A 597 -18.65 -4.18 23.91
CA ILE A 597 -17.46 -4.64 24.64
C ILE A 597 -16.27 -3.88 24.06
N ALA A 598 -15.45 -3.29 24.93
CA ALA A 598 -14.20 -2.67 24.53
C ALA A 598 -13.04 -3.13 25.41
N VAL A 599 -11.84 -3.11 24.84
CA VAL A 599 -10.56 -3.19 25.54
C VAL A 599 -10.03 -1.77 25.72
N TYR A 600 -9.56 -1.45 26.92
CA TYR A 600 -8.82 -0.23 27.17
C TYR A 600 -7.48 -0.26 26.42
N TYR A 601 -7.27 0.70 25.52
CA TYR A 601 -5.98 0.91 24.85
C TYR A 601 -5.16 1.84 25.75
N PRO A 602 -4.13 1.34 26.46
CA PRO A 602 -3.51 2.05 27.57
C PRO A 602 -2.52 3.10 27.05
N GLN A 603 -3.04 4.21 26.51
CA GLN A 603 -2.28 5.17 25.71
C GLN A 603 -1.17 5.83 26.54
N THR A 604 -1.47 6.30 27.76
CA THR A 604 -0.46 6.89 28.65
C THR A 604 0.64 5.88 29.00
N TYR A 605 0.28 4.63 29.31
CA TYR A 605 1.26 3.59 29.61
C TYR A 605 2.16 3.31 28.40
N ILE A 606 1.60 3.22 27.20
CA ILE A 606 2.35 3.01 25.96
C ILE A 606 3.31 4.17 25.71
N LYS A 607 2.88 5.41 25.93
CA LYS A 607 3.77 6.58 25.84
C LYS A 607 4.97 6.46 26.77
N LEU A 608 4.80 5.95 27.99
CA LEU A 608 5.87 5.81 28.97
C LEU A 608 6.81 4.62 28.72
N ASN A 609 6.30 3.52 28.18
CA ASN A 609 6.99 2.22 28.20
C ASN A 609 7.21 1.58 26.81
N GLY A 610 6.69 2.17 25.74
CA GLY A 610 6.65 1.57 24.41
C GLY A 610 5.36 0.78 24.16
N ASN A 611 5.17 0.29 22.93
CA ASN A 611 3.92 -0.37 22.53
C ASN A 611 4.09 -1.88 22.32
N ASP A 612 3.59 -2.67 23.27
CA ASP A 612 3.50 -4.13 23.23
C ASP A 612 2.04 -4.62 23.31
N PHE A 613 1.07 -3.77 22.93
CA PHE A 613 -0.35 -4.02 23.15
C PHE A 613 -0.92 -5.19 22.31
N LEU A 614 -0.45 -5.35 21.07
CA LEU A 614 -1.05 -6.30 20.12
C LEU A 614 -1.06 -7.76 20.59
N PRO A 615 0.03 -8.31 21.16
CA PRO A 615 0.03 -9.65 21.76
C PRO A 615 -1.08 -9.94 22.78
N TYR A 616 -1.59 -8.92 23.48
CA TYR A 616 -2.65 -9.10 24.48
C TYR A 616 -4.04 -9.28 23.83
N VAL A 617 -4.31 -8.57 22.73
CA VAL A 617 -5.63 -8.54 22.08
C VAL A 617 -5.80 -9.59 20.99
N GLN A 618 -4.72 -9.99 20.32
CA GLN A 618 -4.76 -10.96 19.23
C GLN A 618 -5.40 -12.30 19.60
N PRO A 619 -5.00 -12.99 20.69
CA PRO A 619 -5.65 -14.24 21.10
C PRO A 619 -7.04 -14.01 21.70
N LEU A 620 -7.32 -12.81 22.23
CA LEU A 620 -8.65 -12.48 22.74
C LEU A 620 -9.68 -12.38 21.61
N ARG A 621 -9.26 -11.91 20.42
CA ARG A 621 -10.18 -11.76 19.27
C ARG A 621 -10.83 -13.08 18.86
N ASP A 622 -10.16 -14.20 19.04
CA ASP A 622 -10.71 -15.53 18.74
C ASP A 622 -11.95 -15.85 19.59
N ARG A 623 -12.06 -15.27 20.79
CA ARG A 623 -13.17 -15.53 21.71
C ARG A 623 -14.44 -14.75 21.36
N PHE A 624 -14.29 -13.49 20.93
CA PHE A 624 -15.38 -12.56 20.62
C PHE A 624 -14.88 -11.26 19.97
N ASP A 625 -15.78 -10.50 19.32
CA ASP A 625 -15.46 -9.17 18.77
C ASP A 625 -15.52 -8.05 19.84
N PHE A 626 -14.63 -7.08 19.73
CA PHE A 626 -14.55 -5.92 20.64
C PHE A 626 -13.89 -4.71 19.97
N ASP A 627 -14.08 -3.54 20.57
CA ASP A 627 -13.43 -2.29 20.16
C ASP A 627 -12.29 -1.87 21.09
N TYR A 628 -11.52 -0.88 20.67
CA TYR A 628 -10.51 -0.23 21.52
C TYR A 628 -11.02 1.11 22.02
N MET A 629 -10.67 1.44 23.25
CA MET A 629 -10.94 2.73 23.87
C MET A 629 -9.65 3.28 24.49
N SER A 630 -9.06 4.28 23.83
CA SER A 630 -7.91 5.03 24.36
C SER A 630 -8.34 6.08 25.39
N ASP A 631 -7.36 6.59 26.14
CA ASP A 631 -7.53 7.65 27.16
C ASP A 631 -8.33 8.84 26.60
N GLU A 632 -7.97 9.31 25.40
CA GLU A 632 -8.61 10.44 24.74
C GLU A 632 -10.01 10.09 24.20
N GLN A 633 -10.20 8.90 23.63
CA GLN A 633 -11.54 8.45 23.24
C GLN A 633 -12.48 8.38 24.44
N ILE A 634 -11.99 7.93 25.60
CA ILE A 634 -12.75 7.90 26.85
C ILE A 634 -13.07 9.33 27.30
N ALA A 635 -12.11 10.24 27.25
CA ALA A 635 -12.32 11.65 27.57
C ALA A 635 -13.38 12.31 26.67
N ASP A 636 -13.40 11.94 25.38
CA ASP A 636 -14.39 12.40 24.39
C ASP A 636 -15.73 11.62 24.45
N GLY A 637 -15.95 10.83 25.51
CA GLY A 637 -17.23 10.16 25.77
C GLY A 637 -17.45 8.84 25.03
N GLY A 638 -16.39 8.18 24.55
CA GLY A 638 -16.43 6.91 23.82
C GLY A 638 -17.10 5.77 24.58
N LEU A 639 -17.14 5.83 25.92
CA LEU A 639 -17.80 4.83 26.76
C LEU A 639 -19.33 4.88 26.76
N ARG A 640 -19.96 5.88 26.12
CA ARG A 640 -21.43 6.04 26.12
C ARG A 640 -22.19 4.79 25.65
N ASN A 641 -21.67 4.14 24.61
CA ASN A 641 -22.29 2.94 24.02
C ASN A 641 -21.64 1.63 24.49
N ILE A 642 -20.54 1.73 25.24
CA ILE A 642 -19.83 0.59 25.81
C ILE A 642 -20.49 0.18 27.13
N LYS A 643 -20.65 -1.12 27.30
CA LYS A 643 -21.28 -1.76 28.46
C LYS A 643 -20.28 -2.56 29.28
N ALA A 644 -19.24 -3.08 28.65
CA ALA A 644 -18.12 -3.72 29.32
C ALA A 644 -16.77 -3.16 28.82
N LEU A 645 -15.87 -2.82 29.75
CA LEU A 645 -14.52 -2.35 29.49
C LEU A 645 -13.53 -3.34 30.13
N ILE A 646 -12.60 -3.84 29.33
CA ILE A 646 -11.62 -4.85 29.73
C ILE A 646 -10.23 -4.19 29.81
N LEU A 647 -9.55 -4.37 30.93
CA LEU A 647 -8.14 -4.00 31.08
C LEU A 647 -7.31 -5.27 30.87
N LEU A 648 -6.41 -5.26 29.89
CA LEU A 648 -5.48 -6.37 29.66
C LEU A 648 -4.08 -6.06 30.18
N HIS A 649 -3.68 -4.79 30.09
CA HIS A 649 -2.35 -4.31 30.42
C HIS A 649 -2.38 -2.79 30.65
N GLY A 650 -1.30 -2.25 31.23
CA GLY A 650 -1.11 -0.82 31.47
C GLY A 650 -1.80 -0.28 32.73
N ASN A 651 -1.08 -0.27 33.85
CA ASN A 651 -1.59 0.20 35.14
C ASN A 651 -1.41 1.71 35.40
N VAL A 652 -0.88 2.47 34.42
CA VAL A 652 -0.62 3.91 34.54
C VAL A 652 -1.46 4.67 33.53
N ALA A 653 -2.16 5.71 33.99
CA ALA A 653 -2.86 6.65 33.13
C ALA A 653 -2.97 8.04 33.77
N GLU A 654 -3.37 9.05 32.99
CA GLU A 654 -3.74 10.35 33.52
C GLU A 654 -4.89 10.25 34.53
N ALA A 655 -4.88 11.10 35.56
CA ALA A 655 -5.92 11.08 36.60
C ALA A 655 -7.34 11.27 36.04
N SER A 656 -7.47 12.02 34.94
CA SER A 656 -8.74 12.22 34.23
C SER A 656 -9.26 10.94 33.58
N ALA A 657 -8.38 10.10 33.02
CA ALA A 657 -8.77 8.82 32.43
C ALA A 657 -9.38 7.88 33.48
N TRP A 658 -8.72 7.73 34.63
CA TRP A 658 -9.25 6.94 35.74
C TRP A 658 -10.55 7.49 36.29
N ARG A 659 -10.68 8.82 36.42
CA ARG A 659 -11.92 9.46 36.85
C ARG A 659 -13.07 9.18 35.89
N ASN A 660 -12.83 9.23 34.58
CA ASN A 660 -13.84 8.96 33.56
C ASN A 660 -14.28 7.49 33.57
N ILE A 661 -13.34 6.55 33.73
CA ILE A 661 -13.65 5.12 33.88
C ILE A 661 -14.47 4.89 35.15
N ASN A 662 -14.06 5.44 36.30
CA ASN A 662 -14.80 5.32 37.55
C ASN A 662 -16.21 5.90 37.45
N ASN A 663 -16.36 7.08 36.86
CA ASN A 663 -17.67 7.69 36.64
C ASN A 663 -18.57 6.81 35.75
N TRP A 664 -18.01 6.23 34.69
CA TRP A 664 -18.74 5.30 33.83
C TRP A 664 -19.19 4.03 34.57
N VAL A 665 -18.32 3.45 35.42
CA VAL A 665 -18.70 2.32 36.29
C VAL A 665 -19.86 2.72 37.19
N GLN A 666 -19.78 3.86 37.88
CA GLN A 666 -20.87 4.34 38.75
C GLN A 666 -22.22 4.46 38.05
N HIS A 667 -22.23 4.65 36.73
CA HIS A 667 -23.41 4.78 35.89
C HIS A 667 -23.85 3.48 35.19
N GLY A 668 -23.32 2.32 35.58
CA GLY A 668 -23.78 1.01 35.08
C GLY A 668 -22.78 0.27 34.18
N GLY A 669 -21.54 0.74 34.09
CA GLY A 669 -20.48 0.04 33.35
C GLY A 669 -19.96 -1.21 34.07
N LEU A 670 -19.58 -2.23 33.30
CA LEU A 670 -18.86 -3.41 33.78
C LEU A 670 -17.35 -3.27 33.51
N LEU A 671 -16.55 -3.14 34.55
CA LEU A 671 -15.08 -3.14 34.44
C LEU A 671 -14.51 -4.53 34.75
N LEU A 672 -13.67 -5.06 33.86
CA LEU A 672 -12.97 -6.33 34.02
C LEU A 672 -11.47 -6.05 34.18
N TYR A 673 -10.86 -6.55 35.25
CA TYR A 673 -9.50 -6.20 35.65
C TYR A 673 -8.70 -7.43 36.14
N PRO A 674 -7.46 -7.66 35.66
CA PRO A 674 -6.58 -8.69 36.15
C PRO A 674 -5.63 -8.12 37.23
N ASP A 675 -5.61 -8.69 38.42
CA ASP A 675 -4.80 -8.19 39.55
C ASP A 675 -3.29 -8.34 39.34
N GLY A 676 -2.87 -9.28 38.48
CA GLY A 676 -1.48 -9.46 38.08
C GLY A 676 -0.90 -8.28 37.29
N MET A 677 -1.75 -7.33 36.86
CA MET A 677 -1.32 -6.06 36.28
C MET A 677 -0.77 -5.08 37.35
N GLY A 678 -1.04 -5.33 38.63
CA GLY A 678 -0.66 -4.45 39.73
C GLY A 678 -1.61 -3.26 39.92
N ARG A 679 -1.36 -2.47 40.96
CA ARG A 679 -2.22 -1.35 41.36
C ARG A 679 -2.28 -0.27 40.27
N LEU A 680 -3.47 0.29 40.08
CA LEU A 680 -3.70 1.40 39.15
C LEU A 680 -3.13 2.67 39.77
N ARG A 681 -2.45 3.49 38.97
CA ARG A 681 -1.84 4.73 39.46
C ARG A 681 -1.88 5.84 38.43
N THR A 682 -1.80 7.08 38.90
CA THR A 682 -1.58 8.23 38.02
C THR A 682 -0.12 8.29 37.54
N VAL A 683 0.16 9.16 36.57
CA VAL A 683 1.53 9.48 36.13
C VAL A 683 2.38 9.95 37.32
N GLU A 684 1.79 10.71 38.24
CA GLU A 684 2.43 11.22 39.46
C GLU A 684 2.58 10.16 40.56
N GLY A 685 2.11 8.93 40.34
CA GLY A 685 2.23 7.82 41.29
C GLY A 685 1.13 7.77 42.36
N ASP A 686 0.03 8.50 42.20
CA ASP A 686 -1.11 8.41 43.10
C ASP A 686 -1.88 7.10 42.86
N GLU A 687 -1.83 6.19 43.83
CA GLU A 687 -2.53 4.90 43.79
C GLU A 687 -3.94 4.94 44.39
N SER A 688 -4.39 6.08 44.93
CA SER A 688 -5.75 6.19 45.50
C SER A 688 -6.84 5.91 44.46
N VAL A 689 -6.53 6.13 43.17
CA VAL A 689 -7.40 5.77 42.04
C VAL A 689 -7.70 4.27 41.98
N HIS A 690 -6.77 3.41 42.41
CA HIS A 690 -7.00 1.97 42.51
C HIS A 690 -8.02 1.68 43.60
N ASP A 691 -7.89 2.26 44.78
CA ASP A 691 -8.78 1.97 45.91
C ASP A 691 -10.20 2.47 45.66
N VAL A 692 -10.36 3.56 44.91
CA VAL A 692 -11.67 4.05 44.45
C VAL A 692 -12.40 3.02 43.57
N LEU A 693 -11.68 2.28 42.72
CA LEU A 693 -12.24 1.31 41.77
C LEU A 693 -12.29 -0.12 42.33
N LEU A 694 -11.27 -0.54 43.07
CA LEU A 694 -10.98 -1.93 43.41
C LEU A 694 -10.81 -2.16 44.93
N GLY A 695 -10.80 -1.10 45.74
CA GLY A 695 -10.66 -1.20 47.20
C GLY A 695 -11.91 -1.76 47.89
N ALA A 696 -11.74 -2.18 49.14
CA ALA A 696 -12.83 -2.77 49.94
C ALA A 696 -14.06 -1.86 50.13
N ASN A 697 -13.84 -0.53 50.05
CA ASN A 697 -14.88 0.49 50.19
C ASN A 697 -15.26 1.13 48.84
N ALA A 698 -14.87 0.53 47.71
CA ALA A 698 -15.17 1.08 46.38
C ALA A 698 -16.69 1.17 46.16
N ASN A 699 -17.16 2.33 45.72
CA ASN A 699 -18.57 2.55 45.40
C ASN A 699 -18.79 2.53 43.88
N HIS A 700 -19.27 1.39 43.38
CA HIS A 700 -19.54 1.16 41.95
C HIS A 700 -20.91 1.65 41.48
N GLY A 701 -21.70 2.29 42.35
CA GLY A 701 -23.03 2.80 41.99
C GLY A 701 -23.92 1.71 41.37
N LYS A 702 -24.29 1.89 40.09
CA LYS A 702 -25.11 0.93 39.32
C LYS A 702 -24.29 -0.10 38.54
N GLY A 703 -22.98 0.09 38.44
CA GLY A 703 -22.10 -0.79 37.69
C GLY A 703 -21.41 -1.80 38.59
N ARG A 704 -20.35 -2.38 38.05
CA ARG A 704 -19.68 -3.51 38.67
C ARG A 704 -18.23 -3.58 38.22
N VAL A 705 -17.34 -3.88 39.16
CA VAL A 705 -15.94 -4.21 38.86
C VAL A 705 -15.72 -5.67 39.20
N VAL A 706 -15.11 -6.43 38.29
CA VAL A 706 -14.80 -7.85 38.50
C VAL A 706 -13.31 -8.06 38.30
N ALA A 707 -12.65 -8.49 39.37
CA ALA A 707 -11.24 -8.80 39.38
C ALA A 707 -10.97 -10.27 39.04
N PHE A 708 -9.87 -10.53 38.35
CA PHE A 708 -9.34 -11.87 38.09
C PHE A 708 -7.96 -12.00 38.75
N SER A 709 -7.73 -13.12 39.44
CA SER A 709 -6.42 -13.43 40.00
C SER A 709 -5.48 -13.98 38.93
N GLY A 710 -4.53 -13.18 38.46
CA GLY A 710 -3.54 -13.54 37.45
C GLY A 710 -3.27 -12.45 36.42
N THR A 711 -2.48 -12.79 35.40
CA THR A 711 -2.02 -11.83 34.37
C THR A 711 -3.07 -11.61 33.29
N GLY A 712 -3.09 -10.40 32.70
CA GLY A 712 -4.05 -10.02 31.68
C GLY A 712 -3.84 -10.63 30.28
N ASN A 713 -2.78 -11.43 30.09
CA ASN A 713 -2.50 -12.16 28.85
C ASN A 713 -2.67 -13.68 28.98
N SER A 714 -3.15 -14.20 30.12
CA SER A 714 -3.27 -15.64 30.32
C SER A 714 -4.48 -16.24 29.57
N PRO A 715 -4.40 -17.49 29.08
CA PRO A 715 -5.56 -18.22 28.56
C PRO A 715 -6.71 -18.33 29.56
N GLU A 716 -6.39 -18.43 30.86
CA GLU A 716 -7.37 -18.48 31.95
C GLU A 716 -8.14 -17.17 32.06
N TYR A 717 -7.46 -16.02 31.91
CA TYR A 717 -8.11 -14.72 31.94
C TYR A 717 -9.04 -14.55 30.73
N ARG A 718 -8.59 -14.91 29.51
CA ARG A 718 -9.44 -14.87 28.32
C ARG A 718 -10.67 -15.76 28.44
N SER A 719 -10.50 -16.96 29.00
CA SER A 719 -11.62 -17.88 29.29
C SER A 719 -12.57 -17.31 30.35
N PHE A 720 -12.02 -16.66 31.38
CA PHE A 720 -12.80 -15.96 32.40
C PHE A 720 -13.61 -14.79 31.81
N LEU A 721 -13.00 -13.99 30.92
CA LEU A 721 -13.66 -12.90 30.21
C LEU A 721 -14.85 -13.43 29.39
N ALA A 722 -14.64 -14.48 28.58
CA ALA A 722 -15.70 -15.06 27.76
C ALA A 722 -16.89 -15.54 28.61
N ARG A 723 -16.65 -16.30 29.69
CA ARG A 723 -17.72 -16.77 30.60
C ARG A 723 -18.46 -15.62 31.29
N THR A 724 -17.71 -14.62 31.75
CA THR A 724 -18.28 -13.48 32.48
C THR A 724 -19.13 -12.63 31.55
N LEU A 725 -18.64 -12.32 30.34
CA LEU A 725 -19.35 -11.51 29.36
C LEU A 725 -20.60 -12.24 28.83
N ALA A 726 -20.51 -13.54 28.54
CA ALA A 726 -21.65 -14.35 28.07
C ALA A 726 -22.85 -14.37 29.05
N SER A 727 -22.63 -14.07 30.33
CA SER A 727 -23.67 -14.05 31.37
C SER A 727 -23.97 -12.66 31.95
N SER A 728 -23.27 -11.61 31.50
CA SER A 728 -23.37 -10.27 32.10
C SER A 728 -24.66 -9.53 31.70
N PRO A 729 -25.49 -9.11 32.67
CA PRO A 729 -26.75 -8.41 32.40
C PRO A 729 -26.57 -7.03 31.77
N GLU A 730 -25.40 -6.41 31.90
CA GLU A 730 -25.05 -5.11 31.32
C GLU A 730 -25.04 -5.15 29.77
N LEU A 731 -24.73 -6.32 29.19
CA LEU A 731 -24.75 -6.54 27.75
C LEU A 731 -26.16 -6.78 27.22
N SER A 732 -26.37 -6.52 25.93
CA SER A 732 -27.58 -6.96 25.22
C SER A 732 -27.63 -8.49 25.12
N GLY A 733 -28.84 -9.03 24.91
CA GLY A 733 -29.00 -10.47 24.66
C GLY A 733 -28.24 -10.94 23.41
N GLN A 734 -28.11 -10.08 22.40
CA GLN A 734 -27.36 -10.37 21.16
C GLN A 734 -25.85 -10.41 21.42
N SER A 735 -25.30 -9.46 22.17
CA SER A 735 -23.87 -9.45 22.51
C SER A 735 -23.51 -10.64 23.41
N ARG A 736 -24.37 -11.01 24.38
CA ARG A 736 -24.19 -12.26 25.13
C ARG A 736 -24.22 -13.49 24.23
N ALA A 737 -25.14 -13.54 23.27
CA ALA A 737 -25.25 -14.66 22.32
C ALA A 737 -24.01 -14.77 21.41
N MET A 738 -23.44 -13.65 20.95
CA MET A 738 -22.18 -13.64 20.20
C MET A 738 -21.04 -14.26 21.00
N VAL A 739 -20.82 -13.81 22.25
CA VAL A 739 -19.75 -14.34 23.10
C VAL A 739 -19.98 -15.82 23.43
N ALA A 740 -21.22 -16.22 23.69
CA ALA A 740 -21.56 -17.60 24.01
C ALA A 740 -21.49 -18.56 22.81
N ALA A 741 -21.62 -18.06 21.58
CA ALA A 741 -21.58 -18.88 20.38
C ALA A 741 -20.16 -19.27 19.96
N ASP A 742 -19.18 -18.42 20.27
CA ASP A 742 -17.78 -18.62 19.91
C ASP A 742 -16.97 -19.00 21.16
N GLY A 743 -16.53 -18.01 21.94
CA GLY A 743 -16.03 -18.20 23.30
C GLY A 743 -14.75 -19.04 23.42
N GLU A 744 -14.15 -19.46 22.30
CA GLU A 744 -13.03 -20.40 22.20
C GLU A 744 -11.85 -19.80 21.41
N GLU A 745 -10.67 -20.43 21.49
CA GLU A 745 -9.48 -20.03 20.73
C GLU A 745 -9.17 -21.11 19.70
N ASP A 746 -9.90 -21.11 18.57
CA ASP A 746 -9.85 -22.14 17.53
C ASP A 746 -9.66 -21.60 16.11
N ASN A 747 -9.27 -20.33 15.95
CA ASN A 747 -9.18 -19.59 14.68
C ASN A 747 -10.52 -19.52 13.92
N THR A 748 -11.61 -19.49 14.65
CA THR A 748 -12.92 -19.14 14.15
C THR A 748 -13.35 -17.85 14.79
N PHE A 749 -13.81 -16.90 13.98
CA PHE A 749 -14.06 -15.54 14.46
C PHE A 749 -15.51 -15.15 14.21
N VAL A 750 -16.19 -14.70 15.26
CA VAL A 750 -17.54 -14.12 15.16
C VAL A 750 -17.54 -12.60 15.27
N THR A 751 -18.45 -11.93 14.56
CA THR A 751 -18.78 -10.50 14.73
C THR A 751 -20.30 -10.31 14.72
N LEU A 752 -20.85 -9.55 15.67
CA LEU A 752 -22.25 -9.18 15.68
C LEU A 752 -22.51 -7.94 14.82
N CYS A 753 -23.38 -8.08 13.82
CA CYS A 753 -23.82 -7.02 12.91
C CYS A 753 -25.32 -6.75 13.03
N ALA A 754 -25.70 -5.48 12.85
CA ALA A 754 -27.10 -5.09 12.75
C ALA A 754 -27.74 -5.61 11.44
N PRO A 755 -29.05 -5.91 11.45
CA PRO A 755 -29.96 -5.78 12.59
C PRO A 755 -29.89 -6.95 13.60
N ASN A 756 -29.42 -8.14 13.21
CA ASN A 756 -29.42 -9.36 14.04
C ASN A 756 -28.63 -10.49 13.36
N GLU A 757 -27.34 -10.27 13.10
CA GLU A 757 -26.52 -11.21 12.33
C GLU A 757 -25.19 -11.49 13.01
N LEU A 758 -24.85 -12.76 13.17
CA LEU A 758 -23.50 -13.20 13.47
C LEU A 758 -22.78 -13.48 12.14
N LEU A 759 -21.72 -12.74 11.89
CA LEU A 759 -20.84 -12.96 10.75
C LEU A 759 -19.62 -13.77 11.21
N TRP A 760 -19.47 -14.95 10.63
CA TRP A 760 -18.44 -15.92 10.97
C TRP A 760 -17.34 -15.97 9.93
N LEU A 761 -16.10 -16.14 10.38
CA LEU A 761 -14.96 -16.57 9.58
C LEU A 761 -14.40 -17.85 10.19
N ASN A 762 -14.42 -18.95 9.43
CA ASN A 762 -13.55 -20.08 9.75
C ASN A 762 -12.23 -19.87 9.00
N TYR A 763 -11.15 -19.61 9.74
CA TYR A 763 -9.82 -19.40 9.17
C TYR A 763 -8.91 -20.62 9.28
N THR A 764 -9.50 -21.80 9.43
CA THR A 764 -8.80 -23.09 9.45
C THR A 764 -8.94 -23.82 8.12
N ASN A 765 -8.13 -24.86 7.95
CA ASN A 765 -8.22 -25.78 6.81
C ASN A 765 -9.20 -26.95 7.04
N GLN A 766 -9.96 -26.95 8.14
CA GLN A 766 -10.94 -27.98 8.46
C GLN A 766 -12.34 -27.38 8.60
N GLU A 767 -13.35 -28.24 8.49
CA GLU A 767 -14.70 -27.87 8.87
C GLU A 767 -14.79 -27.70 10.40
N VAL A 768 -15.48 -26.65 10.85
CA VAL A 768 -15.68 -26.35 12.28
C VAL A 768 -17.17 -26.39 12.60
N HIS A 769 -17.53 -27.06 13.70
CA HIS A 769 -18.90 -27.12 14.20
C HIS A 769 -19.03 -26.30 15.47
N LYS A 770 -19.79 -25.20 15.42
CA LYS A 770 -20.07 -24.37 16.61
C LYS A 770 -21.36 -24.86 17.27
N VAL A 771 -21.22 -25.31 18.52
CA VAL A 771 -22.30 -25.85 19.34
C VAL A 771 -22.90 -24.71 20.16
N GLY A 772 -24.03 -24.16 19.71
CA GLY A 772 -24.73 -23.07 20.39
C GLY A 772 -26.24 -23.23 20.32
N MET A 773 -26.99 -22.14 20.59
CA MET A 773 -28.46 -22.13 20.49
C MET A 773 -28.99 -22.50 19.09
N SER A 774 -28.15 -22.38 18.06
CA SER A 774 -28.42 -22.88 16.72
C SER A 774 -27.11 -23.43 16.15
N PRO A 775 -26.97 -24.76 16.02
CA PRO A 775 -25.77 -25.38 15.48
C PRO A 775 -25.40 -24.79 14.11
N LEU A 776 -24.11 -24.53 13.92
CA LEU A 776 -23.58 -23.97 12.67
C LEU A 776 -22.35 -24.77 12.24
N THR A 777 -22.36 -25.19 10.97
CA THR A 777 -21.20 -25.79 10.32
C THR A 777 -20.52 -24.75 9.45
N LEU A 778 -19.22 -24.56 9.65
CA LEU A 778 -18.40 -23.59 8.95
C LEU A 778 -17.39 -24.33 8.07
N PRO A 779 -17.51 -24.25 6.73
CA PRO A 779 -16.51 -24.83 5.83
C PRO A 779 -15.12 -24.22 6.04
N PRO A 780 -14.04 -24.93 5.66
CA PRO A 780 -12.69 -24.38 5.68
C PRO A 780 -12.60 -23.06 4.91
N TYR A 781 -11.87 -22.08 5.45
CA TYR A 781 -11.66 -20.76 4.83
C TYR A 781 -12.94 -20.15 4.27
N ALA A 782 -13.94 -19.93 5.13
CA ALA A 782 -15.25 -19.47 4.70
C ALA A 782 -15.81 -18.33 5.56
N ILE A 783 -16.49 -17.41 4.88
CA ILE A 783 -17.32 -16.37 5.50
C ILE A 783 -18.78 -16.85 5.48
N VAL A 784 -19.41 -16.94 6.65
CA VAL A 784 -20.79 -17.44 6.80
C VAL A 784 -21.62 -16.44 7.60
N SER A 785 -22.82 -16.16 7.11
CA SER A 785 -23.81 -15.32 7.78
C SER A 785 -24.83 -16.18 8.53
N GLN A 786 -25.03 -15.90 9.81
CA GLN A 786 -26.03 -16.55 10.65
C GLN A 786 -26.99 -15.48 11.21
N ARG A 787 -28.28 -15.56 10.84
CA ARG A 787 -29.30 -14.67 11.42
C ARG A 787 -29.69 -15.15 12.81
N LEU A 788 -29.64 -14.24 13.78
CA LEU A 788 -30.24 -14.47 15.08
C LEU A 788 -31.76 -14.28 14.95
N GLY A 789 -32.54 -15.27 15.40
CA GLY A 789 -34.00 -15.17 15.41
C GLY A 789 -34.46 -13.93 16.18
N LYS A 790 -35.60 -13.35 15.78
CA LYS A 790 -36.27 -12.33 16.60
C LYS A 790 -36.67 -13.01 17.91
N ARG A 791 -36.06 -12.60 19.03
CA ARG A 791 -36.62 -12.90 20.35
C ARG A 791 -37.76 -11.94 20.64
#